data_AF-A0A2M9D350-F1
#
_entry.id   AF-A0A2M9D350-F1
#
_cell.length_a   1.000
_cell.length_b   1.000
_cell.length_c   1.000
_cell.angle_alpha   90.00
_cell.angle_beta   90.00
_cell.angle_gamma   90.00
#
_symmetry.space_group_name_H-M   'P 1'
#
loop_
_entity.id
_entity.type
_entity.pdbx_description
1 polymer ?
#
loop_
_entity_poly.entity_id
_entity_poly.type
_entity_poly.pdbx_seq_one_letter_code
_entity_poly.pdbx_strand_id
1 'polypeptide(L)'
;MFTQHIPRTGKPVGKSNHTAGVRFGAALGTMALVSGFIFIAPAAASAEETNGASYAYAEFLSGDVLGTDLGNVAGLGQVVASNNGNQARQVHRDPLTVEVLGATVLNQPGGLQLPLLDVVDAGVVNQYAQADKDGESFASTGAIQDDGGIGIGELASGPAGDLTLDLDSLLSNEFASVLTDLKLDLDAVAARADGNMTSASGDYTLADATLSFSSPAISKLTSKVTKALDGVDGQLISLGGDNGALGNSIDGILDPVLGVVGSSADVKVIVDADLQKAVSTLLDGKYGNGAVSFNLETGAVVVDLEALLGGELNNLAPNTELLTDAVVNQILNGITETVADLADDIVERVELSLRDARVEVSAKLNLLTAQKSTQKTVCRDIQVPIIGDILNGEVLGGGSSSGGLVGGLLGGLTGGLTEGVTQGVTQGIIGYTTDTVCELVGSVLPDLRSTVDVSIVGNVDDLIDGTAISAKANISLLGGTVKTGLNVDTLIGSLGKSLNSSLFSNDGVVTSLVKSLNTGLVNPAVTGLLGDSSVATVLHDLVSIKVNVQEQLTSTGAVKGDMFSETAVRVAVGSGDIATLNVARAVVGPNVQTVVDPGCTENCGPTDPEDPNCTENCGPVTDPCVGICLLDLPTYALDGQLAYTGAGVATLIALIVALLAAGAYFARQGYLRTHPKSEL
;
A
#
# COMPACT_ATOMS: atom_id res chain seq x y z
N MET A 1 -23.25 13.21 -33.11
CA MET A 1 -24.25 12.32 -33.72
C MET A 1 -24.43 11.18 -32.72
N PHE A 2 -25.56 11.19 -32.02
CA PHE A 2 -26.08 10.28 -30.98
C PHE A 2 -25.13 9.76 -29.88
N THR A 3 -25.03 10.54 -28.78
CA THR A 3 -24.87 10.02 -27.42
C THR A 3 -26.24 9.65 -26.87
N GLN A 4 -26.41 8.40 -26.42
CA GLN A 4 -27.63 7.95 -25.75
C GLN A 4 -27.44 8.09 -24.24
N HIS A 5 -28.07 9.11 -23.67
CA HIS A 5 -28.22 9.29 -22.22
C HIS A 5 -29.11 8.19 -21.64
N ILE A 6 -28.59 7.43 -20.67
CA ILE A 6 -29.40 6.62 -19.75
C ILE A 6 -29.51 7.39 -18.43
N PRO A 7 -30.72 7.66 -17.92
CA PRO A 7 -30.91 8.35 -16.65
C PRO A 7 -30.67 7.39 -15.47
N ARG A 8 -29.71 7.73 -14.60
CA ARG A 8 -29.59 7.12 -13.26
C ARG A 8 -30.71 7.68 -12.37
N THR A 9 -31.76 6.88 -12.15
CA THR A 9 -32.76 7.13 -11.11
C THR A 9 -32.21 6.67 -9.76
N GLY A 10 -32.01 7.62 -8.85
CA GLY A 10 -31.66 7.34 -7.46
C GLY A 10 -32.80 6.69 -6.68
N LYS A 11 -32.42 5.79 -5.77
CA LYS A 11 -33.11 5.55 -4.49
C LYS A 11 -32.04 5.52 -3.39
N PRO A 12 -32.30 6.14 -2.22
CA PRO A 12 -31.34 6.19 -1.13
C PRO A 12 -31.24 4.82 -0.47
N VAL A 13 -30.03 4.25 -0.42
CA VAL A 13 -29.76 3.06 0.38
C VAL A 13 -29.77 3.47 1.85
N GLY A 14 -30.62 2.81 2.62
CA GLY A 14 -30.86 3.09 4.02
C GLY A 14 -29.62 2.87 4.88
N LYS A 15 -29.49 3.71 5.90
CA LYS A 15 -28.56 3.52 7.02
C LYS A 15 -28.89 2.17 7.71
N SER A 16 -28.04 1.16 7.54
CA SER A 16 -28.04 0.01 8.43
C SER A 16 -27.16 0.33 9.64
N ASN A 17 -27.79 0.45 10.80
CA ASN A 17 -27.07 0.51 12.06
C ASN A 17 -26.32 -0.80 12.25
N HIS A 18 -24.98 -0.75 12.29
CA HIS A 18 -24.15 -1.86 12.75
C HIS A 18 -24.49 -2.15 14.20
N THR A 19 -25.23 -3.24 14.43
CA THR A 19 -25.33 -3.86 15.74
C THR A 19 -24.27 -4.96 15.76
N ALA A 20 -23.40 -4.96 16.76
CA ALA A 20 -22.47 -6.06 17.03
C ALA A 20 -23.28 -7.32 17.37
N GLY A 21 -23.65 -8.08 16.35
CA GLY A 21 -24.29 -9.37 16.48
C GLY A 21 -23.21 -10.44 16.49
N VAL A 22 -22.86 -10.92 17.68
CA VAL A 22 -22.20 -12.23 17.86
C VAL A 22 -23.11 -13.26 17.19
N ARG A 23 -22.72 -13.71 15.99
CA ARG A 23 -23.40 -14.80 15.30
C ARG A 23 -22.69 -16.08 15.68
N PHE A 24 -23.29 -16.82 16.61
CA PHE A 24 -23.07 -18.25 16.75
C PHE A 24 -23.47 -18.91 15.42
N GLY A 25 -22.48 -19.21 14.58
CA GLY A 25 -22.62 -20.08 13.43
C GLY A 25 -22.76 -21.52 13.91
N ALA A 26 -23.99 -21.94 14.17
CA ALA A 26 -24.28 -23.35 14.39
C ALA A 26 -24.14 -24.11 13.07
N ALA A 27 -22.95 -24.67 12.81
CA ALA A 27 -22.76 -25.71 11.83
C ALA A 27 -23.44 -27.00 12.33
N LEU A 28 -24.77 -27.07 12.19
CA LEU A 28 -25.50 -28.33 12.30
C LEU A 28 -25.32 -29.09 10.98
N GLY A 29 -24.13 -29.68 10.81
CA GLY A 29 -23.90 -30.73 9.84
C GLY A 29 -24.77 -31.92 10.20
N THR A 30 -25.86 -32.11 9.45
CA THR A 30 -26.69 -33.30 9.55
C THR A 30 -25.92 -34.45 8.90
N MET A 31 -25.06 -35.10 9.68
CA MET A 31 -24.52 -36.40 9.29
C MET A 31 -25.67 -37.40 9.22
N ALA A 32 -26.01 -37.80 8.00
CA ALA A 32 -26.85 -38.95 7.76
C ALA A 32 -26.11 -40.20 8.28
N LEU A 33 -26.47 -40.61 9.50
CA LEU A 33 -26.17 -41.92 10.06
C LEU A 33 -26.62 -42.99 9.07
N VAL A 34 -25.68 -43.58 8.34
CA VAL A 34 -25.91 -44.89 7.73
C VAL A 34 -26.00 -45.87 8.90
N SER A 35 -27.24 -46.24 9.19
CA SER A 35 -27.69 -47.24 10.14
C SER A 35 -26.79 -48.48 10.18
N GLY A 36 -26.10 -48.66 11.31
CA GLY A 36 -25.52 -49.95 11.69
C GLY A 36 -26.64 -50.97 11.93
N PHE A 37 -26.67 -52.01 11.11
CA PHE A 37 -27.55 -53.17 11.27
C PHE A 37 -27.22 -53.91 12.57
N ILE A 38 -28.20 -54.09 13.45
CA ILE A 38 -28.12 -55.06 14.55
C ILE A 38 -28.45 -56.45 13.99
N PHE A 39 -27.43 -57.27 13.75
CA PHE A 39 -27.61 -58.72 13.60
C PHE A 39 -27.45 -59.39 14.97
N ILE A 40 -28.56 -59.83 15.57
CA ILE A 40 -28.53 -60.88 16.58
C ILE A 40 -28.54 -62.20 15.80
N ALA A 41 -27.36 -62.80 15.61
CA ALA A 41 -27.21 -64.15 15.10
C ALA A 41 -26.84 -65.12 16.25
N PRO A 42 -27.30 -66.38 16.20
CA PRO A 42 -26.90 -67.39 17.17
C PRO A 42 -25.41 -67.72 16.98
N ALA A 43 -24.74 -68.11 18.07
CA ALA A 43 -23.35 -68.56 18.06
C ALA A 43 -23.13 -69.66 17.00
N ALA A 44 -22.51 -69.30 15.88
CA ALA A 44 -21.89 -70.22 14.96
C ALA A 44 -20.42 -70.38 15.37
N ALA A 45 -19.85 -71.54 15.05
CA ALA A 45 -18.49 -71.95 15.37
C ALA A 45 -17.45 -70.82 15.20
N SER A 46 -16.48 -70.75 16.11
CA SER A 46 -15.32 -69.85 16.01
C SER A 46 -14.72 -69.96 14.61
N ALA A 47 -14.96 -68.94 13.78
CA ALA A 47 -14.11 -68.68 12.65
C ALA A 47 -12.69 -68.48 13.21
N GLU A 48 -11.71 -69.06 12.54
CA GLU A 48 -10.30 -68.76 12.73
C GLU A 48 -10.16 -67.24 12.86
N GLU A 49 -9.68 -66.74 14.01
CA GLU A 49 -9.44 -65.31 14.18
C GLU A 49 -8.41 -64.91 13.13
N THR A 50 -8.86 -64.29 12.04
CA THR A 50 -7.97 -63.65 11.07
C THR A 50 -7.37 -62.43 11.75
N ASN A 51 -6.33 -62.68 12.55
CA ASN A 51 -5.49 -61.66 13.16
C ASN A 51 -4.80 -60.88 12.04
N GLY A 52 -5.17 -59.60 11.91
CA GLY A 52 -4.56 -58.65 10.98
C GLY A 52 -3.63 -57.69 11.71
N ALA A 53 -2.46 -57.43 11.13
CA ALA A 53 -1.65 -56.32 11.57
C ALA A 53 -2.20 -54.99 11.06
N SER A 54 -2.06 -53.96 11.87
CA SER A 54 -2.47 -52.59 11.55
C SER A 54 -1.47 -51.59 12.10
N TYR A 55 -1.37 -50.45 11.45
CA TYR A 55 -0.48 -49.36 11.82
C TYR A 55 -1.20 -48.03 11.58
N ALA A 56 -0.97 -47.07 12.48
CA ALA A 56 -1.52 -45.74 12.36
C ALA A 56 -0.56 -44.74 13.01
N TYR A 57 -0.47 -43.54 12.44
CA TYR A 57 0.14 -42.42 13.14
C TYR A 57 -0.47 -41.08 12.73
N ALA A 58 -0.31 -40.09 13.60
CA ALA A 58 -0.76 -38.74 13.36
C ALA A 58 0.36 -37.74 13.71
N GLU A 59 0.47 -36.69 12.89
CA GLU A 59 1.45 -35.61 12.98
C GLU A 59 0.74 -34.28 12.70
N PHE A 60 0.66 -33.37 13.68
CA PHE A 60 0.04 -32.06 13.41
C PHE A 60 0.89 -31.19 12.47
N LEU A 61 2.21 -31.24 12.63
CA LEU A 61 3.15 -30.48 11.79
C LEU A 61 4.27 -31.40 11.34
N SER A 62 4.49 -31.50 10.02
CA SER A 62 5.58 -32.30 9.45
C SER A 62 6.11 -31.69 8.16
N GLY A 63 7.24 -32.18 7.66
CA GLY A 63 7.86 -31.73 6.42
C GLY A 63 9.28 -31.19 6.61
N ASP A 64 9.78 -30.46 5.63
CA ASP A 64 11.13 -29.89 5.63
C ASP A 64 11.06 -28.37 5.50
N VAL A 65 11.80 -27.66 6.35
CA VAL A 65 11.92 -26.21 6.29
C VAL A 65 13.40 -25.85 6.27
N LEU A 66 13.87 -25.26 5.16
CA LEU A 66 15.26 -24.84 5.00
C LEU A 66 16.27 -26.00 5.22
N GLY A 67 15.92 -27.21 4.79
CA GLY A 67 16.74 -28.42 4.97
C GLY A 67 16.69 -29.02 6.38
N THR A 68 15.78 -28.53 7.23
CA THR A 68 15.50 -29.11 8.55
C THR A 68 14.18 -29.87 8.51
N ASP A 69 14.26 -31.19 8.72
CA ASP A 69 13.10 -32.05 8.89
C ASP A 69 12.43 -31.78 10.25
N LEU A 70 11.17 -31.33 10.19
CA LEU A 70 10.35 -30.97 11.34
C LEU A 70 10.05 -32.16 12.26
N GLY A 71 10.07 -33.39 11.74
CA GLY A 71 9.88 -34.60 12.55
C GLY A 71 10.99 -34.82 13.58
N ASN A 72 12.14 -34.14 13.43
CA ASN A 72 13.26 -34.20 14.38
C ASN A 72 13.22 -33.07 15.43
N VAL A 73 12.26 -32.15 15.34
CA VAL A 73 12.11 -31.05 16.31
C VAL A 73 11.41 -31.57 17.56
N ALA A 74 12.07 -31.41 18.71
CA ALA A 74 11.55 -31.86 19.99
C ALA A 74 10.20 -31.19 20.32
N GLY A 75 9.17 -32.00 20.52
CA GLY A 75 7.80 -31.53 20.78
C GLY A 75 6.86 -31.57 19.57
N LEU A 76 7.35 -31.84 18.35
CA LEU A 76 6.51 -32.07 17.15
C LEU A 76 6.42 -33.56 16.76
N GLY A 77 6.75 -34.45 17.68
CA GLY A 77 6.83 -35.89 17.40
C GLY A 77 5.48 -36.50 17.02
N GLN A 78 5.55 -37.51 16.15
CA GLN A 78 4.40 -38.32 15.78
C GLN A 78 3.82 -39.15 16.94
N VAL A 79 2.51 -39.33 16.91
CA VAL A 79 1.82 -40.33 17.74
C VAL A 79 1.60 -41.58 16.94
N VAL A 80 2.13 -42.70 17.41
CA VAL A 80 2.12 -43.97 16.67
C VAL A 80 1.35 -45.04 17.44
N ALA A 81 0.50 -45.79 16.74
CA ALA A 81 -0.10 -47.02 17.21
C ALA A 81 0.22 -48.16 16.24
N SER A 82 0.60 -49.32 16.76
CA SER A 82 0.93 -50.49 15.95
C SER A 82 0.38 -51.76 16.58
N ASN A 83 -0.27 -52.61 15.78
CA ASN A 83 -0.79 -53.90 16.19
C ASN A 83 -0.28 -55.00 15.26
N ASN A 84 0.26 -56.07 15.84
CA ASN A 84 0.76 -57.23 15.09
C ASN A 84 -0.30 -58.34 14.91
N GLY A 85 -1.57 -58.06 15.23
CA GLY A 85 -2.68 -59.01 15.19
C GLY A 85 -2.82 -59.87 16.45
N ASN A 86 -1.83 -59.90 17.34
CA ASN A 86 -1.83 -60.81 18.50
C ASN A 86 -2.11 -60.11 19.83
N GLN A 87 -2.35 -58.80 19.80
CA GLN A 87 -2.57 -57.97 20.98
C GLN A 87 -3.90 -57.21 20.86
N ALA A 88 -4.51 -56.88 22.00
CA ALA A 88 -5.70 -56.03 22.02
C ALA A 88 -5.45 -54.68 21.33
N ARG A 89 -6.51 -53.97 20.96
CA ARG A 89 -6.46 -52.63 20.36
C ARG A 89 -5.45 -51.72 21.07
N GLN A 90 -4.50 -51.20 20.30
CA GLN A 90 -3.52 -50.22 20.75
C GLN A 90 -4.08 -48.82 20.46
N VAL A 91 -4.02 -47.94 21.45
CA VAL A 91 -4.50 -46.55 21.35
C VAL A 91 -3.45 -45.66 21.98
N HIS A 92 -3.01 -44.66 21.22
CA HIS A 92 -2.07 -43.65 21.69
C HIS A 92 -2.66 -42.26 21.47
N ARG A 93 -2.44 -41.39 22.45
CA ARG A 93 -2.83 -39.99 22.43
C ARG A 93 -1.63 -39.17 22.88
N ASP A 94 -1.31 -38.11 22.17
CA ASP A 94 -0.35 -37.11 22.64
C ASP A 94 -1.04 -35.75 22.61
N PRO A 95 -1.49 -35.24 23.77
CA PRO A 95 -1.65 -33.81 23.91
C PRO A 95 -0.23 -33.24 23.90
N LEU A 96 0.12 -32.41 22.90
CA LEU A 96 1.41 -31.72 22.87
C LEU A 96 1.58 -31.00 24.22
N THR A 97 2.35 -31.61 25.11
CA THR A 97 2.36 -31.23 26.53
C THR A 97 3.50 -30.23 26.70
N VAL A 98 3.11 -29.00 27.05
CA VAL A 98 3.95 -27.80 27.19
C VAL A 98 5.07 -27.95 28.25
N GLU A 99 5.16 -29.10 28.93
CA GLU A 99 6.23 -29.42 29.87
C GLU A 99 7.63 -29.43 29.22
N VAL A 100 7.73 -29.64 27.90
CA VAL A 100 9.00 -29.54 27.14
C VAL A 100 9.48 -28.08 26.99
N LEU A 101 8.60 -27.08 27.11
CA LEU A 101 8.93 -25.66 26.95
C LEU A 101 9.33 -24.94 28.25
N GLY A 102 9.36 -25.65 29.40
CA GLY A 102 9.92 -25.13 30.66
C GLY A 102 9.21 -23.89 31.23
N ALA A 103 8.05 -23.49 30.69
CA ALA A 103 7.32 -22.31 31.11
C ALA A 103 6.10 -22.72 31.96
N THR A 104 6.05 -22.23 33.20
CA THR A 104 4.89 -22.30 34.08
C THR A 104 3.66 -21.72 33.37
N VAL A 105 2.73 -22.59 33.00
CA VAL A 105 1.50 -22.30 32.26
C VAL A 105 0.61 -21.34 33.07
N LEU A 106 0.57 -20.07 32.67
CA LEU A 106 -0.39 -19.09 33.17
C LEU A 106 -1.61 -19.10 32.25
N ASN A 107 -2.74 -19.50 32.82
CA ASN A 107 -4.07 -19.53 32.22
C ASN A 107 -4.45 -18.11 31.71
N GLN A 108 -4.15 -17.82 30.44
CA GLN A 108 -4.58 -16.60 29.74
C GLN A 108 -5.88 -16.88 28.98
N PRO A 109 -6.84 -15.94 28.96
CA PRO A 109 -8.15 -16.10 28.30
C PRO A 109 -8.10 -15.99 26.76
N GLY A 110 -7.10 -16.59 26.10
CA GLY A 110 -6.92 -16.59 24.63
C GLY A 110 -6.02 -17.72 24.14
N GLY A 111 -6.14 -18.90 24.76
CA GLY A 111 -5.34 -20.06 24.41
C GLY A 111 -3.88 -19.99 24.88
N LEU A 112 -3.18 -21.12 24.76
CA LEU A 112 -1.75 -21.24 25.00
C LEU A 112 -1.08 -21.34 23.63
N GLN A 113 -0.55 -20.22 23.14
CA GLN A 113 0.22 -20.16 21.90
C GLN A 113 1.59 -20.79 22.11
N LEU A 114 1.93 -21.77 21.28
CA LEU A 114 3.26 -22.37 21.29
C LEU A 114 4.05 -21.76 20.14
N PRO A 115 5.06 -20.92 20.40
CA PRO A 115 6.03 -20.56 19.37
C PRO A 115 6.87 -21.81 19.10
N LEU A 116 6.41 -22.64 18.16
CA LEU A 116 7.03 -23.92 17.82
C LEU A 116 8.29 -23.68 16.99
N LEU A 117 8.25 -22.66 16.12
CA LEU A 117 9.33 -22.12 15.29
C LEU A 117 9.03 -20.64 14.96
N ASP A 118 10.03 -19.85 14.52
CA ASP A 118 9.81 -18.46 14.04
C ASP A 118 8.84 -18.36 12.84
N VAL A 119 8.49 -19.51 12.24
CA VAL A 119 7.69 -19.68 11.02
C VAL A 119 6.24 -20.12 11.32
N VAL A 120 5.96 -20.69 12.50
CA VAL A 120 4.67 -21.32 12.81
C VAL A 120 4.19 -20.94 14.20
N ASP A 121 2.98 -20.39 14.26
CA ASP A 121 2.24 -20.11 15.48
C ASP A 121 0.94 -20.94 15.49
N ALA A 122 0.88 -21.91 16.39
CA ALA A 122 -0.25 -22.83 16.50
C ALA A 122 -0.84 -22.77 17.92
N GLY A 123 -2.17 -22.92 17.99
CA GLY A 123 -2.85 -23.22 19.25
C GLY A 123 -2.42 -24.56 19.86
N VAL A 124 -3.04 -24.97 20.97
CA VAL A 124 -2.82 -26.32 21.52
C VAL A 124 -3.25 -27.34 20.46
N VAL A 125 -2.53 -28.44 20.29
CA VAL A 125 -2.86 -29.47 19.29
C VAL A 125 -3.03 -30.84 19.94
N ASN A 126 -3.78 -31.72 19.29
CA ASN A 126 -3.95 -33.09 19.73
C ASN A 126 -3.77 -34.05 18.57
N GLN A 127 -3.26 -35.22 18.90
CA GLN A 127 -2.86 -36.24 17.97
C GLN A 127 -3.33 -37.59 18.53
N TYR A 128 -3.92 -38.40 17.66
CA TYR A 128 -4.50 -39.68 18.02
C TYR A 128 -4.18 -40.73 16.97
N ALA A 129 -3.79 -41.91 17.44
CA ALA A 129 -3.58 -43.07 16.62
C ALA A 129 -4.14 -44.32 17.30
N GLN A 130 -4.73 -45.20 16.50
CA GLN A 130 -5.29 -46.48 16.93
C GLN A 130 -4.96 -47.57 15.91
N ALA A 131 -4.59 -48.75 16.42
CA ALA A 131 -4.32 -49.95 15.65
C ALA A 131 -4.99 -51.17 16.31
N ASP A 132 -5.90 -51.83 15.61
CA ASP A 132 -6.66 -53.01 16.07
C ASP A 132 -6.11 -54.33 15.52
N LYS A 133 -6.42 -55.42 16.22
CA LYS A 133 -6.00 -56.80 15.88
C LYS A 133 -6.69 -57.36 14.63
N ASP A 134 -7.77 -56.71 14.18
CA ASP A 134 -8.56 -57.14 13.03
C ASP A 134 -8.10 -56.45 11.73
N GLY A 135 -6.92 -55.81 11.75
CA GLY A 135 -6.41 -55.04 10.61
C GLY A 135 -7.12 -53.71 10.39
N GLU A 136 -7.70 -53.12 11.44
CA GLU A 136 -8.30 -51.79 11.42
C GLU A 136 -7.33 -50.75 12.01
N SER A 137 -7.18 -49.61 11.34
CA SER A 137 -6.36 -48.48 11.78
C SER A 137 -7.12 -47.18 11.68
N PHE A 138 -6.80 -46.26 12.58
CA PHE A 138 -7.40 -44.94 12.64
C PHE A 138 -6.35 -43.93 13.11
N ALA A 139 -6.28 -42.79 12.44
CA ALA A 139 -5.45 -41.66 12.85
C ALA A 139 -6.23 -40.35 12.73
N SER A 140 -5.98 -39.41 13.64
CA SER A 140 -6.52 -38.05 13.52
C SER A 140 -5.66 -37.03 14.24
N THR A 141 -5.64 -35.80 13.74
CA THR A 141 -4.96 -34.68 14.38
C THR A 141 -5.64 -33.35 14.03
N GLY A 142 -5.53 -32.38 14.92
CA GLY A 142 -6.01 -31.02 14.72
C GLY A 142 -5.63 -30.09 15.87
N ALA A 143 -5.76 -28.78 15.66
CA ALA A 143 -5.62 -27.78 16.71
C ALA A 143 -6.87 -27.78 17.63
N ILE A 144 -6.76 -27.32 18.87
CA ILE A 144 -7.84 -27.18 19.86
C ILE A 144 -8.27 -25.70 19.88
N GLN A 145 -9.56 -25.42 19.91
CA GLN A 145 -10.07 -24.06 20.13
C GLN A 145 -9.96 -23.61 21.59
N ASP A 146 -10.19 -22.31 21.82
CA ASP A 146 -10.22 -21.67 23.15
C ASP A 146 -11.28 -22.24 24.12
N ASP A 147 -12.24 -23.02 23.61
CA ASP A 147 -13.25 -23.72 24.42
C ASP A 147 -12.79 -25.10 24.93
N GLY A 148 -11.58 -25.53 24.55
CA GLY A 148 -10.97 -26.78 24.97
C GLY A 148 -11.53 -28.03 24.28
N GLY A 149 -12.29 -27.88 23.20
CA GLY A 149 -12.87 -28.99 22.46
C GLY A 149 -11.88 -29.68 21.53
N ILE A 150 -11.44 -30.90 21.87
CA ILE A 150 -11.05 -31.91 20.88
C ILE A 150 -11.78 -33.21 21.20
N GLY A 151 -12.59 -33.67 20.25
CA GLY A 151 -13.40 -34.86 20.39
C GLY A 151 -12.82 -36.05 19.62
N ILE A 152 -12.51 -37.14 20.32
CA ILE A 152 -12.15 -38.43 19.72
C ILE A 152 -12.58 -39.58 20.64
N GLY A 153 -13.70 -40.24 20.26
CA GLY A 153 -14.42 -41.33 20.94
C GLY A 153 -15.96 -41.21 20.75
N GLU A 154 -16.80 -42.05 21.38
CA GLU A 154 -18.28 -41.90 21.45
C GLU A 154 -18.76 -40.55 22.07
N LEU A 155 -17.87 -39.58 22.27
CA LEU A 155 -18.15 -38.23 22.73
C LEU A 155 -17.73 -37.21 21.67
N ALA A 156 -18.65 -36.27 21.44
CA ALA A 156 -18.70 -35.26 20.40
C ALA A 156 -17.35 -34.69 19.92
N SER A 157 -17.19 -34.65 18.60
CA SER A 157 -16.20 -33.89 17.85
C SER A 157 -16.26 -32.41 18.21
N GLY A 158 -15.19 -31.88 18.82
CA GLY A 158 -14.94 -30.45 18.92
C GLY A 158 -14.29 -29.93 17.61
N PRO A 159 -14.56 -28.68 17.21
CA PRO A 159 -13.95 -28.10 16.02
C PRO A 159 -12.48 -27.71 16.29
N ALA A 160 -11.66 -27.70 15.24
CA ALA A 160 -10.22 -27.50 15.38
C ALA A 160 -9.83 -26.03 15.59
N GLY A 161 -8.61 -25.75 16.08
CA GLY A 161 -8.08 -24.40 16.36
C GLY A 161 -7.35 -23.75 15.17
N ASP A 162 -6.87 -22.53 15.40
CA ASP A 162 -6.27 -21.66 14.38
C ASP A 162 -4.76 -21.85 14.27
N LEU A 163 -4.21 -21.57 13.09
CA LEU A 163 -2.79 -21.71 12.74
C LEU A 163 -2.34 -20.55 11.85
N THR A 164 -1.26 -19.87 12.23
CA THR A 164 -0.61 -18.87 11.39
C THR A 164 0.75 -19.38 10.91
N LEU A 165 0.98 -19.27 9.60
CA LEU A 165 2.23 -19.60 8.94
C LEU A 165 2.90 -18.33 8.41
N ASP A 166 4.09 -18.01 8.90
CA ASP A 166 4.92 -16.89 8.42
C ASP A 166 5.80 -17.35 7.25
N LEU A 167 5.27 -17.22 6.04
CA LEU A 167 5.95 -17.62 4.82
C LEU A 167 7.02 -16.61 4.38
N ASP A 168 6.98 -15.37 4.86
CA ASP A 168 7.97 -14.32 4.55
C ASP A 168 9.37 -14.75 4.96
N SER A 169 9.48 -15.40 6.13
CA SER A 169 10.73 -15.95 6.64
C SER A 169 11.36 -17.02 5.74
N LEU A 170 10.57 -17.66 4.88
CA LEU A 170 10.97 -18.70 3.94
C LEU A 170 11.33 -18.12 2.56
N LEU A 171 10.89 -16.89 2.28
CA LEU A 171 11.22 -16.20 1.05
C LEU A 171 12.59 -15.54 1.16
N SER A 172 13.32 -15.53 0.04
CA SER A 172 14.63 -14.87 -0.01
C SER A 172 14.46 -13.34 -0.04
N ASN A 173 15.48 -12.62 0.43
CA ASN A 173 15.50 -11.14 0.41
C ASN A 173 15.37 -10.53 -1.00
N GLU A 174 15.45 -11.34 -2.07
CA GLU A 174 15.24 -10.85 -3.44
C GLU A 174 13.81 -10.37 -3.67
N PHE A 175 12.83 -10.95 -2.96
CA PHE A 175 11.41 -10.62 -3.11
C PHE A 175 10.94 -9.47 -2.23
N ALA A 176 11.75 -9.01 -1.26
CA ALA A 176 11.40 -7.94 -0.33
C ALA A 176 11.11 -6.58 -1.02
N SER A 177 11.54 -6.41 -2.26
CA SER A 177 11.22 -5.23 -3.08
C SER A 177 9.81 -5.27 -3.72
N VAL A 178 9.18 -6.45 -3.72
CA VAL A 178 7.95 -6.80 -4.42
C VAL A 178 6.85 -7.18 -3.44
N LEU A 179 7.17 -7.99 -2.43
CA LEU A 179 6.25 -8.52 -1.44
C LEU A 179 7.01 -8.73 -0.13
N THR A 180 6.39 -8.35 0.99
CA THR A 180 6.88 -8.61 2.35
C THR A 180 5.73 -9.11 3.23
N ASP A 181 6.04 -9.58 4.44
CA ASP A 181 5.06 -10.00 5.45
C ASP A 181 4.06 -11.06 4.93
N LEU A 182 4.50 -11.97 4.05
CA LEU A 182 3.65 -13.05 3.55
C LEU A 182 3.24 -14.00 4.69
N LYS A 183 1.94 -14.10 4.95
CA LYS A 183 1.38 -14.98 5.98
C LYS A 183 0.16 -15.73 5.47
N LEU A 184 -0.01 -16.96 5.96
CA LEU A 184 -1.18 -17.77 5.75
C LEU A 184 -1.81 -18.12 7.10
N ASP A 185 -3.00 -17.60 7.34
CA ASP A 185 -3.82 -17.89 8.51
C ASP A 185 -4.85 -18.96 8.12
N LEU A 186 -4.92 -20.03 8.90
CA LEU A 186 -5.80 -21.18 8.68
C LEU A 186 -6.63 -21.42 9.92
N ASP A 187 -7.95 -21.46 9.75
CA ASP A 187 -8.88 -21.66 10.86
C ASP A 187 -9.41 -23.09 10.86
N ALA A 188 -9.50 -23.67 12.06
CA ALA A 188 -10.00 -25.01 12.32
C ALA A 188 -9.43 -26.12 11.44
N VAL A 189 -8.10 -26.25 11.44
CA VAL A 189 -7.41 -27.26 10.64
C VAL A 189 -7.35 -28.62 11.34
N ALA A 190 -7.90 -29.65 10.71
CA ALA A 190 -7.80 -31.05 11.16
C ALA A 190 -7.80 -32.04 10.00
N ALA A 191 -7.24 -33.23 10.24
CA ALA A 191 -7.29 -34.35 9.34
C ALA A 191 -7.57 -35.66 10.09
N ARG A 192 -8.18 -36.59 9.36
CA ARG A 192 -8.54 -37.92 9.82
C ARG A 192 -8.29 -38.93 8.71
N ALA A 193 -7.78 -40.10 9.07
CA ALA A 193 -7.65 -41.24 8.19
C ALA A 193 -8.19 -42.50 8.87
N ASP A 194 -8.95 -43.28 8.12
CA ASP A 194 -9.51 -44.57 8.52
C ASP A 194 -9.04 -45.64 7.54
N GLY A 195 -8.55 -46.76 8.05
CA GLY A 195 -8.03 -47.86 7.26
C GLY A 195 -8.55 -49.21 7.74
N ASN A 196 -8.80 -50.11 6.80
CA ASN A 196 -8.98 -51.54 7.07
C ASN A 196 -8.11 -52.35 6.10
N MET A 197 -8.24 -53.68 6.11
CA MET A 197 -7.46 -54.59 5.27
C MET A 197 -7.68 -54.44 3.75
N THR A 198 -8.73 -53.77 3.31
CA THR A 198 -9.13 -53.69 1.90
C THR A 198 -9.27 -52.26 1.36
N SER A 199 -9.41 -51.28 2.24
CA SER A 199 -9.65 -49.89 1.87
C SER A 199 -9.11 -48.94 2.93
N ALA A 200 -8.74 -47.75 2.50
CA ALA A 200 -8.51 -46.61 3.37
C ALA A 200 -9.20 -45.37 2.80
N SER A 201 -9.57 -44.45 3.69
CA SER A 201 -10.22 -43.18 3.35
C SER A 201 -9.77 -42.09 4.30
N GLY A 202 -9.77 -40.86 3.83
CA GLY A 202 -9.43 -39.67 4.61
C GLY A 202 -10.52 -38.63 4.56
N ASP A 203 -10.52 -37.78 5.58
CA ASP A 203 -11.39 -36.61 5.70
C ASP A 203 -10.61 -35.46 6.38
N TYR A 204 -10.99 -34.23 6.08
CA TYR A 204 -10.33 -33.04 6.60
C TYR A 204 -11.34 -31.95 6.99
N THR A 205 -10.90 -31.08 7.88
CA THR A 205 -11.61 -29.86 8.25
C THR A 205 -10.71 -28.66 8.03
N LEU A 206 -11.25 -27.63 7.37
CA LEU A 206 -10.68 -26.31 7.20
C LEU A 206 -11.84 -25.30 7.18
N ALA A 207 -11.94 -24.44 8.19
CA ALA A 207 -13.03 -23.47 8.28
C ALA A 207 -12.77 -22.24 7.40
N ASP A 208 -11.55 -21.71 7.44
CA ASP A 208 -11.16 -20.52 6.67
C ASP A 208 -9.66 -20.59 6.32
N ALA A 209 -9.28 -19.89 5.26
CA ALA A 209 -7.90 -19.67 4.87
C ALA A 209 -7.73 -18.23 4.36
N THR A 210 -6.99 -17.44 5.12
CA THR A 210 -6.67 -16.04 4.78
C THR A 210 -5.19 -15.91 4.43
N LEU A 211 -4.91 -15.41 3.24
CA LEU A 211 -3.55 -15.04 2.82
C LEU A 211 -3.36 -13.54 3.00
N SER A 212 -2.31 -13.12 3.72
CA SER A 212 -1.98 -11.71 3.88
C SER A 212 -0.53 -11.41 3.47
N PHE A 213 -0.30 -10.23 2.92
CA PHE A 213 1.03 -9.75 2.54
C PHE A 213 1.05 -8.23 2.38
N SER A 214 2.23 -7.63 2.37
CA SER A 214 2.45 -6.22 2.07
C SER A 214 3.06 -6.05 0.69
N SER A 215 2.50 -5.15 -0.13
CA SER A 215 3.08 -4.76 -1.41
C SER A 215 3.73 -3.37 -1.33
N PRO A 216 5.07 -3.28 -1.41
CA PRO A 216 5.77 -1.99 -1.51
C PRO A 216 5.38 -1.15 -2.75
N ALA A 217 4.80 -1.76 -3.78
CA ALA A 217 4.27 -1.04 -4.94
C ALA A 217 3.01 -0.26 -4.57
N ILE A 218 2.12 -0.87 -3.76
CA ILE A 218 0.87 -0.26 -3.27
C ILE A 218 1.17 0.82 -2.23
N SER A 219 2.06 0.58 -1.25
CA SER A 219 2.37 1.57 -0.21
C SER A 219 2.95 2.90 -0.73
N LYS A 220 3.56 2.86 -1.92
CA LYS A 220 4.10 4.07 -2.58
C LYS A 220 3.04 4.89 -3.30
N LEU A 221 1.83 4.38 -3.50
CA LEU A 221 0.78 5.03 -4.30
C LEU A 221 0.37 6.38 -3.71
N THR A 222 0.15 6.45 -2.39
CA THR A 222 -0.20 7.72 -1.71
C THR A 222 0.84 8.81 -1.98
N SER A 223 2.13 8.49 -1.84
CA SER A 223 3.23 9.44 -2.10
C SER A 223 3.30 9.92 -3.56
N LYS A 224 2.86 9.08 -4.51
CA LYS A 224 2.82 9.39 -5.93
C LYS A 224 1.63 10.29 -6.28
N VAL A 225 0.47 10.05 -5.66
CA VAL A 225 -0.67 10.95 -5.78
C VAL A 225 -0.30 12.33 -5.23
N THR A 226 0.29 12.42 -4.04
CA THR A 226 0.74 13.70 -3.47
C THR A 226 1.69 14.44 -4.40
N LYS A 227 2.70 13.77 -4.97
CA LYS A 227 3.60 14.39 -5.95
C LYS A 227 2.90 14.86 -7.22
N ALA A 228 1.89 14.12 -7.69
CA ALA A 228 1.11 14.54 -8.86
C ALA A 228 0.28 15.80 -8.55
N LEU A 229 -0.29 15.89 -7.34
CA LEU A 229 -1.01 17.08 -6.87
C LEU A 229 -0.09 18.28 -6.64
N ASP A 230 1.11 18.07 -6.10
CA ASP A 230 2.12 19.14 -5.98
C ASP A 230 2.49 19.69 -7.37
N GLY A 231 2.52 18.82 -8.38
CA GLY A 231 2.69 19.21 -9.78
C GLY A 231 1.55 20.11 -10.28
N VAL A 232 0.31 19.79 -9.93
CA VAL A 232 -0.87 20.62 -10.23
C VAL A 232 -0.78 21.98 -9.52
N ASP A 233 -0.44 22.02 -8.23
CA ASP A 233 -0.28 23.28 -7.49
C ASP A 233 0.79 24.17 -8.11
N GLY A 234 1.92 23.59 -8.52
CA GLY A 234 2.96 24.30 -9.26
C GLY A 234 2.46 24.89 -10.58
N GLN A 235 1.58 24.20 -11.29
CA GLN A 235 0.95 24.71 -12.51
C GLN A 235 -0.05 25.84 -12.21
N LEU A 236 -0.84 25.75 -11.14
CA LEU A 236 -1.77 26.82 -10.72
C LEU A 236 -1.01 28.11 -10.34
N ILE A 237 0.10 27.99 -9.60
CA ILE A 237 0.97 29.12 -9.28
C ILE A 237 1.55 29.74 -10.55
N SER A 238 2.02 28.91 -11.48
CA SER A 238 2.57 29.37 -12.76
C SER A 238 1.51 30.05 -13.64
N LEU A 239 0.27 29.61 -13.55
CA LEU A 239 -0.87 30.15 -14.28
C LEU A 239 -1.26 31.56 -13.78
N GLY A 240 -1.20 31.79 -12.47
CA GLY A 240 -1.59 33.04 -11.81
C GLY A 240 -0.50 34.11 -11.66
N GLY A 241 0.78 33.74 -11.83
CA GLY A 241 1.89 34.71 -11.78
C GLY A 241 1.76 35.81 -12.84
N ASP A 242 2.49 36.92 -12.68
CA ASP A 242 2.39 38.12 -13.53
C ASP A 242 2.59 37.79 -15.02
N ASN A 243 3.55 36.92 -15.35
CA ASN A 243 3.81 36.45 -16.72
C ASN A 243 3.03 35.17 -17.08
N GLY A 244 2.17 34.69 -16.18
CA GLY A 244 1.31 33.53 -16.37
C GLY A 244 0.19 33.83 -17.35
N ALA A 245 -0.50 32.78 -17.84
CA ALA A 245 -1.54 32.96 -18.84
C ALA A 245 -2.70 33.84 -18.34
N LEU A 246 -3.02 33.80 -17.04
CA LEU A 246 -4.07 34.66 -16.46
C LEU A 246 -3.60 36.11 -16.34
N GLY A 247 -2.37 36.36 -15.88
CA GLY A 247 -1.77 37.70 -15.84
C GLY A 247 -1.76 38.34 -17.24
N ASN A 248 -1.19 37.64 -18.21
CA ASN A 248 -1.14 38.08 -19.62
C ASN A 248 -2.53 38.34 -20.21
N SER A 249 -3.56 37.57 -19.81
CA SER A 249 -4.94 37.76 -20.29
C SER A 249 -5.56 39.08 -19.81
N ILE A 250 -5.17 39.54 -18.62
CA ILE A 250 -5.59 40.83 -18.06
C ILE A 250 -4.75 41.95 -18.66
N ASP A 251 -3.44 41.78 -18.74
CA ASP A 251 -2.53 42.77 -19.34
C ASP A 251 -2.92 43.06 -20.80
N GLY A 252 -3.29 42.05 -21.58
CA GLY A 252 -3.79 42.23 -22.94
C GLY A 252 -5.03 43.14 -23.05
N ILE A 253 -5.78 43.32 -21.95
CA ILE A 253 -6.92 44.24 -21.87
C ILE A 253 -6.53 45.58 -21.25
N LEU A 254 -5.70 45.58 -20.21
CA LEU A 254 -5.30 46.79 -19.48
C LEU A 254 -4.25 47.61 -20.26
N ASP A 255 -3.23 46.97 -20.85
CA ASP A 255 -2.12 47.67 -21.52
C ASP A 255 -2.57 48.60 -22.65
N PRO A 256 -3.53 48.25 -23.54
CA PRO A 256 -4.03 49.18 -24.55
C PRO A 256 -4.65 50.44 -23.93
N VAL A 257 -5.25 50.33 -22.75
CA VAL A 257 -5.85 51.44 -22.01
C VAL A 257 -4.78 52.26 -21.29
N LEU A 258 -3.74 51.62 -20.76
CA LEU A 258 -2.66 52.25 -20.00
C LEU A 258 -1.51 52.77 -20.87
N GLY A 259 -1.45 52.39 -22.15
CA GLY A 259 -0.48 52.90 -23.10
C GLY A 259 -0.47 54.44 -23.22
N VAL A 260 -1.60 55.10 -22.90
CA VAL A 260 -1.68 56.58 -22.86
C VAL A 260 -0.82 57.22 -21.76
N VAL A 261 -0.49 56.47 -20.70
CA VAL A 261 0.41 56.91 -19.62
C VAL A 261 1.79 56.26 -19.71
N GLY A 262 2.03 55.41 -20.72
CA GLY A 262 3.31 54.75 -20.96
C GLY A 262 3.72 53.76 -19.86
N SER A 263 2.76 53.11 -19.20
CA SER A 263 2.98 52.20 -18.07
C SER A 263 1.99 51.04 -18.11
N SER A 264 2.23 50.00 -17.31
CA SER A 264 1.41 48.80 -17.18
C SER A 264 0.98 48.62 -15.71
N ALA A 265 -0.13 47.91 -15.48
CA ALA A 265 -0.57 47.60 -14.13
C ALA A 265 0.22 46.42 -13.57
N ASP A 266 0.40 46.39 -12.25
CA ASP A 266 0.88 45.23 -11.51
C ASP A 266 -0.29 44.26 -11.34
N VAL A 267 -0.30 43.15 -12.08
CA VAL A 267 -1.38 42.16 -12.10
C VAL A 267 -0.96 40.91 -11.33
N LYS A 268 -1.72 40.59 -10.29
CA LYS A 268 -1.60 39.35 -9.53
C LYS A 268 -2.88 38.55 -9.60
N VAL A 269 -2.76 37.27 -9.96
CA VAL A 269 -3.87 36.31 -9.92
C VAL A 269 -3.52 35.16 -8.99
N ILE A 270 -4.42 34.83 -8.08
CA ILE A 270 -4.29 33.71 -7.14
C ILE A 270 -5.44 32.76 -7.40
N VAL A 271 -5.12 31.49 -7.64
CA VAL A 271 -6.09 30.40 -7.69
C VAL A 271 -5.88 29.55 -6.45
N ASP A 272 -6.84 29.59 -5.54
CA ASP A 272 -6.81 28.89 -4.25
C ASP A 272 -7.66 27.62 -4.34
N ALA A 273 -6.98 26.48 -4.38
CA ALA A 273 -7.57 25.15 -4.42
C ALA A 273 -6.88 24.27 -3.38
N ASP A 274 -7.65 23.63 -2.50
CA ASP A 274 -7.12 22.70 -1.49
C ASP A 274 -7.27 21.25 -1.99
N LEU A 275 -6.43 20.90 -2.97
CA LEU A 275 -6.55 19.63 -3.71
C LEU A 275 -6.18 18.42 -2.83
N GLN A 276 -5.18 18.56 -1.98
CA GLN A 276 -4.74 17.50 -1.07
C GLN A 276 -5.84 17.14 -0.09
N LYS A 277 -6.51 18.14 0.50
CA LYS A 277 -7.66 17.88 1.38
C LYS A 277 -8.85 17.32 0.62
N ALA A 278 -9.04 17.68 -0.64
CA ALA A 278 -10.12 17.15 -1.45
C ALA A 278 -10.00 15.62 -1.66
N VAL A 279 -8.76 15.11 -1.79
CA VAL A 279 -8.51 13.68 -2.05
C VAL A 279 -8.12 12.87 -0.82
N SER A 280 -7.84 13.50 0.33
CA SER A 280 -7.27 12.81 1.50
C SER A 280 -8.14 11.62 1.95
N THR A 281 -9.47 11.76 1.89
CA THR A 281 -10.41 10.69 2.25
C THR A 281 -10.33 9.48 1.33
N LEU A 282 -9.88 9.67 0.09
CA LEU A 282 -9.63 8.57 -0.86
C LEU A 282 -8.28 7.89 -0.52
N LEU A 283 -7.27 8.65 -0.11
CA LEU A 283 -5.96 8.08 0.18
C LEU A 283 -5.89 7.30 1.51
N ASP A 284 -6.74 7.64 2.47
CA ASP A 284 -6.83 6.98 3.77
C ASP A 284 -7.75 5.74 3.77
N GLY A 285 -8.35 5.43 2.61
CA GLY A 285 -9.34 4.37 2.45
C GLY A 285 -8.74 2.96 2.48
N LYS A 286 -9.55 1.99 2.92
CA LYS A 286 -9.36 0.57 2.60
C LYS A 286 -10.21 0.22 1.39
N TYR A 287 -9.62 -0.51 0.46
CA TYR A 287 -10.19 -0.84 -0.84
C TYR A 287 -10.33 -2.34 -0.97
N GLY A 288 -11.27 -2.81 -1.79
CA GLY A 288 -11.51 -4.25 -1.94
C GLY A 288 -12.91 -4.61 -2.42
N ASN A 289 -13.09 -5.89 -2.74
CA ASN A 289 -14.35 -6.47 -3.22
C ASN A 289 -14.97 -7.47 -2.23
N GLY A 290 -14.58 -7.41 -0.96
CA GLY A 290 -14.99 -8.34 0.09
C GLY A 290 -14.01 -9.49 0.25
N ALA A 291 -13.68 -10.18 -0.84
CA ALA A 291 -12.74 -11.31 -0.83
C ALA A 291 -11.26 -10.87 -0.87
N VAL A 292 -10.98 -9.72 -1.51
CA VAL A 292 -9.67 -9.07 -1.45
C VAL A 292 -9.85 -7.71 -0.83
N SER A 293 -8.99 -7.36 0.13
CA SER A 293 -8.91 -6.03 0.70
C SER A 293 -7.47 -5.54 0.75
N PHE A 294 -7.25 -4.24 0.55
CA PHE A 294 -5.92 -3.64 0.62
C PHE A 294 -5.95 -2.20 1.14
N ASN A 295 -4.82 -1.76 1.67
CA ASN A 295 -4.62 -0.41 2.20
C ASN A 295 -3.51 0.31 1.41
N LEU A 296 -3.79 1.52 0.94
CA LEU A 296 -2.86 2.30 0.11
C LEU A 296 -1.69 2.90 0.89
N GLU A 297 -1.87 3.17 2.17
CA GLU A 297 -0.85 3.76 3.05
C GLU A 297 0.18 2.72 3.46
N THR A 298 -0.27 1.57 3.95
CA THR A 298 0.62 0.50 4.42
C THR A 298 1.05 -0.44 3.29
N GLY A 299 0.26 -0.54 2.23
CA GLY A 299 0.43 -1.56 1.19
C GLY A 299 -0.03 -2.96 1.60
N ALA A 300 -0.64 -3.11 2.80
CA ALA A 300 -1.15 -4.39 3.27
C ALA A 300 -2.30 -4.88 2.39
N VAL A 301 -2.28 -6.15 2.03
CA VAL A 301 -3.26 -6.89 1.25
C VAL A 301 -3.68 -8.09 2.07
N VAL A 302 -4.99 -8.32 2.15
CA VAL A 302 -5.61 -9.47 2.81
C VAL A 302 -6.55 -10.12 1.80
N VAL A 303 -6.40 -11.42 1.63
CA VAL A 303 -7.12 -12.24 0.67
C VAL A 303 -7.80 -13.37 1.41
N ASP A 304 -9.13 -13.37 1.37
CA ASP A 304 -9.98 -14.45 1.84
C ASP A 304 -10.13 -15.48 0.72
N LEU A 305 -9.48 -16.63 0.88
CA LEU A 305 -9.47 -17.69 -0.13
C LEU A 305 -10.82 -18.43 -0.18
N GLU A 306 -11.54 -18.52 0.94
CA GLU A 306 -12.89 -19.09 0.98
C GLU A 306 -13.84 -18.26 0.10
N ALA A 307 -13.89 -16.95 0.34
CA ALA A 307 -14.73 -16.03 -0.42
C ALA A 307 -14.35 -15.99 -1.91
N LEU A 308 -13.06 -16.10 -2.25
CA LEU A 308 -12.61 -16.14 -3.65
C LEU A 308 -13.01 -17.42 -4.37
N LEU A 309 -12.97 -18.57 -3.69
CA LEU A 309 -13.29 -19.88 -4.27
C LEU A 309 -14.80 -20.16 -4.31
N GLY A 310 -15.62 -19.25 -3.79
CA GLY A 310 -17.08 -19.33 -3.84
C GLY A 310 -17.73 -19.92 -2.59
N GLY A 311 -16.99 -19.98 -1.47
CA GLY A 311 -17.46 -20.47 -0.18
C GLY A 311 -16.65 -21.67 0.30
N GLU A 312 -17.35 -22.58 0.99
CA GLU A 312 -16.82 -23.70 1.80
C GLU A 312 -15.52 -24.33 1.28
N LEU A 313 -14.46 -24.24 2.09
CA LEU A 313 -13.17 -24.90 1.83
C LEU A 313 -13.17 -26.40 2.18
N ASN A 314 -14.21 -26.88 2.88
CA ASN A 314 -14.42 -28.30 3.15
C ASN A 314 -14.99 -29.00 1.91
N ASN A 315 -14.73 -30.31 1.77
CA ASN A 315 -15.23 -31.15 0.68
C ASN A 315 -14.68 -30.81 -0.72
N LEU A 316 -13.58 -30.06 -0.81
CA LEU A 316 -12.85 -29.90 -2.07
C LEU A 316 -12.28 -31.25 -2.52
N ALA A 317 -12.08 -31.43 -3.82
CA ALA A 317 -11.56 -32.68 -4.36
C ALA A 317 -10.15 -32.98 -3.79
N PRO A 318 -9.72 -34.25 -3.75
CA PRO A 318 -8.38 -34.58 -3.29
C PRO A 318 -7.30 -33.83 -4.08
N ASN A 319 -6.32 -33.29 -3.37
CA ASN A 319 -5.17 -32.53 -3.90
C ASN A 319 -5.57 -31.23 -4.61
N THR A 320 -6.59 -30.53 -4.10
CA THR A 320 -7.03 -29.24 -4.68
C THR A 320 -6.04 -28.13 -4.36
N GLU A 321 -5.57 -27.43 -5.38
CA GLU A 321 -4.73 -26.23 -5.25
C GLU A 321 -5.62 -24.99 -5.01
N LEU A 322 -5.34 -24.23 -3.95
CA LEU A 322 -6.09 -23.00 -3.62
C LEU A 322 -5.57 -21.79 -4.40
N LEU A 323 -4.27 -21.69 -4.64
CA LEU A 323 -3.64 -20.59 -5.38
C LEU A 323 -3.42 -20.94 -6.84
N THR A 324 -4.50 -21.27 -7.55
CA THR A 324 -4.43 -21.47 -9.01
C THR A 324 -4.18 -20.16 -9.75
N ASP A 325 -3.68 -20.23 -10.98
CA ASP A 325 -3.49 -19.06 -11.85
C ASP A 325 -4.77 -18.21 -11.96
N ALA A 326 -5.94 -18.86 -11.98
CA ALA A 326 -7.22 -18.17 -12.05
C ALA A 326 -7.47 -17.32 -10.80
N VAL A 327 -7.19 -17.88 -9.62
CA VAL A 327 -7.36 -17.19 -8.32
C VAL A 327 -6.35 -16.07 -8.18
N VAL A 328 -5.08 -16.32 -8.50
CA VAL A 328 -4.02 -15.29 -8.48
C VAL A 328 -4.36 -14.14 -9.43
N ASN A 329 -4.78 -14.44 -10.66
CA ASN A 329 -5.22 -13.40 -11.61
C ASN A 329 -6.45 -12.64 -11.11
N GLN A 330 -7.39 -13.29 -10.43
CA GLN A 330 -8.56 -12.63 -9.85
C GLN A 330 -8.16 -11.65 -8.73
N ILE A 331 -7.20 -12.04 -7.88
CA ILE A 331 -6.64 -11.16 -6.83
C ILE A 331 -6.01 -9.92 -7.48
N LEU A 332 -5.12 -10.13 -8.45
CA LEU A 332 -4.34 -9.06 -9.05
C LEU A 332 -5.19 -8.15 -9.95
N ASN A 333 -6.14 -8.69 -10.69
CA ASN A 333 -7.11 -7.90 -11.45
C ASN A 333 -7.99 -7.07 -10.51
N GLY A 334 -8.48 -7.67 -9.42
CA GLY A 334 -9.26 -6.95 -8.42
C GLY A 334 -8.51 -5.74 -7.84
N ILE A 335 -7.22 -5.90 -7.53
CA ILE A 335 -6.38 -4.79 -7.04
C ILE A 335 -6.14 -3.75 -8.15
N THR A 336 -5.74 -4.18 -9.35
CA THR A 336 -5.37 -3.25 -10.44
C THR A 336 -6.57 -2.48 -11.00
N GLU A 337 -7.74 -3.09 -11.13
CA GLU A 337 -9.00 -2.43 -11.49
C GLU A 337 -9.38 -1.40 -10.42
N THR A 338 -9.31 -1.77 -9.13
CA THR A 338 -9.62 -0.83 -8.04
C THR A 338 -8.66 0.37 -8.00
N VAL A 339 -7.37 0.16 -8.30
CA VAL A 339 -6.38 1.25 -8.41
C VAL A 339 -6.66 2.15 -9.63
N ALA A 340 -7.14 1.59 -10.74
CA ALA A 340 -7.53 2.37 -11.91
C ALA A 340 -8.77 3.23 -11.61
N ASP A 341 -9.81 2.63 -11.01
CA ASP A 341 -11.01 3.35 -10.59
C ASP A 341 -10.68 4.47 -9.59
N LEU A 342 -9.77 4.21 -8.65
CA LEU A 342 -9.29 5.23 -7.72
C LEU A 342 -8.60 6.40 -8.44
N ALA A 343 -7.82 6.13 -9.49
CA ALA A 343 -7.17 7.18 -10.26
C ALA A 343 -8.22 8.07 -10.94
N ASP A 344 -9.29 7.48 -11.47
CA ASP A 344 -10.42 8.21 -12.06
C ASP A 344 -11.17 9.03 -11.00
N ASP A 345 -11.45 8.45 -9.82
CA ASP A 345 -12.08 9.14 -8.68
C ASP A 345 -11.25 10.34 -8.19
N ILE A 346 -9.93 10.21 -8.16
CA ILE A 346 -9.01 11.30 -7.82
C ILE A 346 -9.12 12.43 -8.86
N VAL A 347 -9.14 12.09 -10.14
CA VAL A 347 -9.27 13.09 -11.23
C VAL A 347 -10.60 13.81 -11.13
N GLU A 348 -11.71 13.08 -10.95
CA GLU A 348 -13.03 13.67 -10.79
C GLU A 348 -13.06 14.61 -9.57
N ARG A 349 -12.48 14.19 -8.44
CA ARG A 349 -12.45 15.00 -7.22
C ARG A 349 -11.60 16.25 -7.35
N VAL A 350 -10.46 16.16 -8.04
CA VAL A 350 -9.62 17.32 -8.34
C VAL A 350 -10.33 18.25 -9.32
N GLU A 351 -10.98 17.74 -10.37
CA GLU A 351 -11.74 18.56 -11.30
C GLU A 351 -12.83 19.36 -10.57
N LEU A 352 -13.64 18.70 -9.74
CA LEU A 352 -14.66 19.37 -8.92
C LEU A 352 -14.05 20.44 -8.01
N SER A 353 -12.91 20.14 -7.39
CA SER A 353 -12.24 21.08 -6.48
C SER A 353 -11.60 22.26 -7.22
N LEU A 354 -11.13 22.06 -8.46
CA LEU A 354 -10.66 23.13 -9.33
C LEU A 354 -11.80 24.01 -9.84
N ARG A 355 -12.97 23.44 -10.14
CA ARG A 355 -14.17 24.20 -10.54
C ARG A 355 -14.68 25.10 -9.43
N ASP A 356 -14.65 24.62 -8.19
CA ASP A 356 -15.00 25.37 -6.99
C ASP A 356 -13.86 26.24 -6.45
N ALA A 357 -12.66 26.16 -7.04
CA ALA A 357 -11.49 26.89 -6.57
C ALA A 357 -11.71 28.40 -6.63
N ARG A 358 -11.25 29.09 -5.59
CA ARG A 358 -11.45 30.52 -5.46
C ARG A 358 -10.35 31.27 -6.22
N VAL A 359 -10.76 32.16 -7.11
CA VAL A 359 -9.85 32.99 -7.88
C VAL A 359 -9.93 34.44 -7.38
N GLU A 360 -8.77 34.99 -7.00
CA GLU A 360 -8.60 36.40 -6.71
C GLU A 360 -7.70 37.06 -7.74
N VAL A 361 -8.18 38.16 -8.29
CA VAL A 361 -7.44 39.00 -9.22
C VAL A 361 -7.28 40.37 -8.61
N SER A 362 -6.06 40.90 -8.63
CA SER A 362 -5.80 42.31 -8.33
C SER A 362 -4.90 42.92 -9.39
N ALA A 363 -5.32 44.05 -9.97
CA ALA A 363 -4.46 44.86 -10.84
C ALA A 363 -4.33 46.27 -10.27
N LYS A 364 -3.09 46.73 -10.05
CA LYS A 364 -2.84 48.04 -9.41
C LYS A 364 -1.86 48.88 -10.22
N LEU A 365 -2.17 50.17 -10.33
CA LEU A 365 -1.26 51.19 -10.85
C LEU A 365 -1.44 52.45 -10.02
N ASN A 366 -0.35 53.11 -9.67
CA ASN A 366 -0.37 54.46 -9.12
C ASN A 366 0.83 55.24 -9.64
N LEU A 367 0.58 56.10 -10.63
CA LEU A 367 1.59 56.83 -11.37
C LEU A 367 1.32 58.33 -11.30
N LEU A 368 2.38 59.12 -11.12
CA LEU A 368 2.36 60.57 -11.26
C LEU A 368 3.00 60.95 -12.59
N THR A 369 2.27 61.68 -13.41
CA THR A 369 2.73 62.16 -14.71
C THR A 369 2.92 63.67 -14.65
N ALA A 370 4.17 64.11 -14.80
CA ALA A 370 4.52 65.53 -14.78
C ALA A 370 3.89 66.28 -15.95
N GLN A 371 3.33 67.45 -15.67
CA GLN A 371 2.78 68.34 -16.69
C GLN A 371 3.82 69.35 -17.17
N LYS A 372 3.80 69.67 -18.47
CA LYS A 372 4.63 70.74 -19.01
C LYS A 372 4.10 72.08 -18.50
N SER A 373 4.97 72.91 -17.91
CA SER A 373 4.61 74.25 -17.43
C SER A 373 3.97 75.09 -18.53
N THR A 374 2.87 75.77 -18.20
CA THR A 374 2.23 76.73 -19.11
C THR A 374 2.98 78.05 -19.05
N GLN A 375 3.24 78.63 -20.22
CA GLN A 375 3.87 79.95 -20.34
C GLN A 375 2.78 80.95 -20.69
N LYS A 376 2.65 82.00 -19.88
CA LYS A 376 1.77 83.13 -20.16
C LYS A 376 2.61 84.38 -20.30
N THR A 377 2.47 85.05 -21.43
CA THR A 377 3.08 86.36 -21.64
C THR A 377 2.33 87.37 -20.78
N VAL A 378 3.04 87.96 -19.82
CA VAL A 378 2.52 89.05 -18.99
C VAL A 378 3.23 90.32 -19.41
N CYS A 379 2.47 91.26 -19.95
CA CYS A 379 2.99 92.57 -20.35
C CYS A 379 2.68 93.59 -19.25
N ARG A 380 3.67 94.39 -18.89
CA ARG A 380 3.51 95.54 -18.00
C ARG A 380 4.18 96.74 -18.64
N ASP A 381 3.49 97.87 -18.57
CA ASP A 381 4.08 99.13 -18.98
C ASP A 381 5.03 99.60 -17.89
N ILE A 382 6.30 99.77 -18.26
CA ILE A 382 7.31 100.38 -17.41
C ILE A 382 7.59 101.79 -17.90
N GLN A 383 7.90 102.69 -16.98
CA GLN A 383 8.38 104.01 -17.34
C GLN A 383 9.88 103.97 -17.52
N VAL A 384 10.33 104.19 -18.76
CA VAL A 384 11.74 104.24 -19.12
C VAL A 384 12.15 105.71 -19.25
N PRO A 385 13.22 106.16 -18.58
CA PRO A 385 13.67 107.54 -18.68
C PRO A 385 14.26 107.80 -20.07
N ILE A 386 13.80 108.86 -20.72
CA ILE A 386 14.41 109.39 -21.95
C ILE A 386 15.65 110.18 -21.52
N ILE A 387 16.82 109.69 -21.89
CA ILE A 387 18.09 110.41 -21.71
C ILE A 387 18.32 111.22 -22.97
N GLY A 388 18.51 112.53 -22.82
CA GLY A 388 18.94 113.37 -23.93
C GLY A 388 19.79 114.52 -23.43
N ASP A 389 20.60 115.03 -24.34
CA ASP A 389 21.52 116.12 -24.05
C ASP A 389 20.74 117.42 -23.91
N ILE A 390 20.77 117.99 -22.70
CA ILE A 390 20.18 119.30 -22.42
C ILE A 390 21.11 120.36 -22.99
N LEU A 391 20.93 120.70 -24.26
CA LEU A 391 21.47 121.91 -24.87
C LEU A 391 20.51 123.07 -24.55
N ASN A 392 20.89 123.91 -23.60
CA ASN A 392 20.19 125.15 -23.29
C ASN A 392 20.30 126.11 -24.49
N GLY A 393 19.25 126.23 -25.32
CA GLY A 393 19.18 127.26 -26.34
C GLY A 393 18.14 127.00 -27.44
N GLU A 394 16.95 127.54 -27.23
CA GLU A 394 16.11 128.23 -28.23
C GLU A 394 15.76 127.51 -29.56
N VAL A 395 14.53 126.96 -29.57
CA VAL A 395 13.46 127.03 -30.58
C VAL A 395 13.86 127.08 -32.07
N LEU A 396 13.33 126.15 -32.88
CA LEU A 396 12.53 126.43 -34.09
C LEU A 396 12.03 125.15 -34.80
N GLY A 397 10.71 124.97 -34.82
CA GLY A 397 9.92 124.62 -36.01
C GLY A 397 10.08 123.24 -36.69
N GLY A 398 9.10 122.38 -36.44
CA GLY A 398 8.22 121.78 -37.47
C GLY A 398 8.82 120.88 -38.58
N GLY A 399 8.35 119.64 -38.64
CA GLY A 399 8.48 118.82 -39.86
C GLY A 399 8.25 117.34 -39.63
N SER A 400 7.05 116.87 -39.98
CA SER A 400 6.70 115.45 -40.11
C SER A 400 7.70 114.68 -40.98
N SER A 401 8.02 113.45 -40.57
CA SER A 401 7.81 112.20 -41.34
C SER A 401 8.88 111.14 -41.02
N SER A 402 8.38 109.94 -40.72
CA SER A 402 8.91 108.62 -41.10
C SER A 402 10.43 108.37 -41.14
N GLY A 403 10.85 107.37 -40.37
CA GLY A 403 11.65 106.27 -40.91
C GLY A 403 13.16 106.32 -40.64
N GLY A 404 13.62 105.38 -39.79
CA GLY A 404 14.84 104.60 -39.98
C GLY A 404 16.18 105.32 -40.10
N LEU A 405 16.95 105.31 -39.02
CA LEU A 405 18.43 105.28 -38.95
C LEU A 405 18.71 105.26 -37.43
N VAL A 406 19.42 104.31 -36.83
CA VAL A 406 20.85 104.11 -37.00
C VAL A 406 21.18 102.65 -36.67
N GLY A 407 21.52 101.88 -37.70
CA GLY A 407 22.47 100.78 -37.57
C GLY A 407 23.86 101.32 -37.87
N GLY A 408 24.86 100.86 -37.11
CA GLY A 408 26.23 100.72 -37.58
C GLY A 408 27.00 102.01 -37.89
N LEU A 409 27.74 102.51 -36.89
CA LEU A 409 29.07 103.03 -37.16
C LEU A 409 30.08 102.14 -36.41
N LEU A 410 30.36 101.02 -37.07
CA LEU A 410 31.49 100.14 -36.81
C LEU A 410 32.81 100.88 -37.08
N GLY A 411 33.79 100.67 -36.20
CA GLY A 411 35.14 100.31 -36.64
C GLY A 411 36.18 101.42 -36.76
N GLY A 412 37.38 101.13 -36.25
CA GLY A 412 38.63 101.82 -36.56
C GLY A 412 39.06 102.80 -35.48
N LEU A 413 39.86 102.41 -34.47
CA LEU A 413 41.27 102.06 -34.56
C LEU A 413 42.14 103.23 -35.06
N THR A 414 43.20 103.50 -34.30
CA THR A 414 44.44 104.22 -34.61
C THR A 414 44.54 105.72 -34.25
N GLY A 415 45.30 105.99 -33.18
CA GLY A 415 46.50 106.82 -33.27
C GLY A 415 46.34 108.35 -33.26
N GLY A 416 46.45 108.93 -32.07
CA GLY A 416 47.36 110.06 -31.81
C GLY A 416 46.83 111.49 -32.00
N LEU A 417 47.13 112.31 -30.97
CA LEU A 417 47.29 113.78 -31.01
C LEU A 417 45.96 114.53 -31.24
N THR A 418 45.54 115.57 -30.53
CA THR A 418 46.14 116.55 -29.62
C THR A 418 44.95 117.38 -29.11
N GLU A 419 45.03 117.84 -27.86
CA GLU A 419 44.28 118.94 -27.22
C GLU A 419 43.04 119.53 -27.91
N GLY A 420 41.89 119.52 -27.22
CA GLY A 420 40.83 120.48 -27.48
C GLY A 420 39.46 120.08 -26.95
N VAL A 421 39.10 120.64 -25.79
CA VAL A 421 37.71 120.88 -25.34
C VAL A 421 36.88 119.65 -24.98
N THR A 422 36.91 119.25 -23.70
CA THR A 422 35.81 118.50 -23.09
C THR A 422 34.93 119.48 -22.30
N GLN A 423 33.94 120.07 -22.98
CA GLN A 423 32.78 120.62 -22.29
C GLN A 423 32.01 119.46 -21.67
N GLY A 424 31.74 119.54 -20.36
CA GLY A 424 30.97 118.55 -19.64
C GLY A 424 29.54 118.50 -20.15
N VAL A 425 29.21 117.46 -20.92
CA VAL A 425 27.83 117.09 -21.20
C VAL A 425 27.33 116.32 -19.97
N THR A 426 26.52 116.97 -19.15
CA THR A 426 25.75 116.27 -18.09
C THR A 426 24.51 115.68 -18.74
N GLN A 427 24.49 114.35 -18.92
CA GLN A 427 23.29 113.64 -19.34
C GLN A 427 22.22 113.76 -18.24
N GLY A 428 21.08 114.33 -18.57
CA GLY A 428 19.92 114.49 -17.68
C GLY A 428 18.71 113.73 -18.23
N ILE A 429 17.87 113.23 -17.32
CA ILE A 429 16.58 112.62 -17.69
C ILE A 429 15.65 113.75 -18.13
N ILE A 430 15.25 113.79 -19.40
CA ILE A 430 14.40 114.84 -19.99
C ILE A 430 12.93 114.43 -20.13
N GLY A 431 12.57 113.20 -19.76
CA GLY A 431 11.20 112.72 -19.73
C GLY A 431 11.10 111.23 -19.41
N TYR A 432 9.88 110.70 -19.35
CA TYR A 432 9.62 109.27 -19.25
C TYR A 432 8.75 108.85 -20.44
N THR A 433 9.08 107.74 -21.09
CA THR A 433 8.20 107.07 -22.06
C THR A 433 7.65 105.79 -21.44
N THR A 434 6.45 105.38 -21.85
CA THR A 434 5.90 104.08 -21.49
C THR A 434 6.38 103.05 -22.51
N ASP A 435 7.22 102.12 -22.07
CA ASP A 435 7.54 100.92 -22.86
C ASP A 435 6.81 99.72 -22.27
N THR A 436 6.16 98.95 -23.13
CA THR A 436 5.54 97.68 -22.73
C THR A 436 6.60 96.59 -22.73
N VAL A 437 6.97 96.12 -21.54
CA VAL A 437 7.85 94.95 -21.39
C VAL A 437 6.99 93.72 -21.15
N CYS A 438 7.13 92.72 -22.02
CA CYS A 438 6.46 91.44 -21.92
C CYS A 438 7.46 90.37 -21.49
N GLU A 439 7.19 89.72 -20.37
CA GLU A 439 7.98 88.58 -19.90
C GLU A 439 7.14 87.30 -19.99
N LEU A 440 7.81 86.19 -20.30
CA LEU A 440 7.20 84.86 -20.20
C LEU A 440 7.21 84.43 -18.73
N VAL A 441 6.04 84.44 -18.10
CA VAL A 441 5.88 83.86 -16.77
C VAL A 441 5.47 82.40 -16.94
N GLY A 442 6.31 81.48 -16.45
CA GLY A 442 5.99 80.07 -16.37
C GLY A 442 5.19 79.76 -15.10
N SER A 443 4.04 79.11 -15.23
CA SER A 443 3.34 78.52 -14.10
C SER A 443 3.53 77.00 -14.12
N VAL A 444 4.08 76.46 -13.02
CA VAL A 444 4.20 75.01 -12.83
C VAL A 444 2.79 74.45 -12.59
N LEU A 445 2.41 73.45 -13.38
CA LEU A 445 1.17 72.72 -13.19
C LEU A 445 1.41 71.53 -12.24
N PRO A 446 0.44 71.17 -11.38
CA PRO A 446 0.57 69.99 -10.52
C PRO A 446 0.63 68.71 -11.35
N ASP A 447 1.32 67.69 -10.87
CA ASP A 447 1.36 66.38 -11.53
C ASP A 447 -0.04 65.77 -11.64
N LEU A 448 -0.30 65.09 -12.74
CA LEU A 448 -1.55 64.34 -12.93
C LEU A 448 -1.38 62.93 -12.39
N ARG A 449 -2.33 62.49 -11.58
CA ARG A 449 -2.34 61.15 -11.03
C ARG A 449 -3.10 60.19 -11.94
N SER A 450 -2.52 59.02 -12.16
CA SER A 450 -3.15 57.89 -12.85
C SER A 450 -3.22 56.71 -11.90
N THR A 451 -4.42 56.17 -11.70
CA THR A 451 -4.70 55.04 -10.80
C THR A 451 -5.47 53.95 -11.52
N VAL A 452 -5.06 52.71 -11.32
CA VAL A 452 -5.81 51.50 -11.65
C VAL A 452 -6.00 50.72 -10.36
N ASP A 453 -7.23 50.32 -10.10
CA ASP A 453 -7.58 49.41 -9.02
C ASP A 453 -8.67 48.47 -9.53
N VAL A 454 -8.24 47.30 -9.99
CA VAL A 454 -9.11 46.19 -10.40
C VAL A 454 -9.06 45.12 -9.34
N SER A 455 -10.24 44.65 -8.93
CA SER A 455 -10.40 43.52 -8.03
C SER A 455 -11.54 42.64 -8.53
N ILE A 456 -11.22 41.40 -8.89
CA ILE A 456 -12.20 40.38 -9.29
C ILE A 456 -12.03 39.20 -8.34
N VAL A 457 -13.15 38.72 -7.81
CA VAL A 457 -13.23 37.55 -6.94
C VAL A 457 -14.39 36.70 -7.45
N GLY A 458 -14.14 35.43 -7.68
CA GLY A 458 -15.14 34.45 -8.09
C GLY A 458 -14.57 33.04 -7.95
N ASN A 459 -15.42 32.03 -8.10
CA ASN A 459 -14.93 30.67 -8.29
C ASN A 459 -14.61 30.43 -9.77
N VAL A 460 -13.86 29.38 -10.09
CA VAL A 460 -13.47 29.08 -11.47
C VAL A 460 -14.69 28.92 -12.38
N ASP A 461 -15.69 28.13 -11.97
CA ASP A 461 -16.91 27.94 -12.77
C ASP A 461 -17.68 29.25 -12.98
N ASP A 462 -17.84 30.07 -11.93
CA ASP A 462 -18.49 31.39 -12.03
C ASP A 462 -17.81 32.26 -13.10
N LEU A 463 -16.48 32.33 -13.08
CA LEU A 463 -15.68 33.14 -14.00
C LEU A 463 -15.72 32.58 -15.43
N ILE A 464 -15.74 31.26 -15.60
CA ILE A 464 -15.91 30.59 -16.91
C ILE A 464 -17.27 30.95 -17.51
N ASP A 465 -18.32 30.97 -16.70
CA ASP A 465 -19.68 31.34 -17.10
C ASP A 465 -19.86 32.85 -17.30
N GLY A 466 -18.81 33.65 -17.09
CA GLY A 466 -18.83 35.10 -17.28
C GLY A 466 -19.39 35.88 -16.09
N THR A 467 -19.42 35.27 -14.91
CA THR A 467 -19.91 35.85 -13.65
C THR A 467 -18.80 35.96 -12.61
N ALA A 468 -19.02 36.74 -11.55
CA ALA A 468 -18.08 36.85 -10.44
C ALA A 468 -18.83 37.19 -9.15
N ILE A 469 -18.32 36.72 -8.02
CA ILE A 469 -18.84 37.05 -6.67
C ILE A 469 -18.71 38.55 -6.41
N SER A 470 -17.57 39.14 -6.79
CA SER A 470 -17.33 40.58 -6.71
C SER A 470 -16.40 41.00 -7.83
N ALA A 471 -16.78 42.01 -8.61
CA ALA A 471 -15.91 42.59 -9.62
C ALA A 471 -15.98 44.11 -9.60
N LYS A 472 -14.82 44.75 -9.41
CA LYS A 472 -14.66 46.20 -9.36
C LYS A 472 -13.50 46.59 -10.25
N ALA A 473 -13.67 47.62 -11.07
CA ALA A 473 -12.58 48.24 -11.80
C ALA A 473 -12.72 49.76 -11.69
N ASN A 474 -11.78 50.38 -10.99
CA ASN A 474 -11.67 51.83 -10.88
C ASN A 474 -10.42 52.26 -11.65
N ILE A 475 -10.63 53.02 -12.72
CA ILE A 475 -9.52 53.59 -13.49
C ILE A 475 -9.73 55.10 -13.60
N SER A 476 -8.70 55.85 -13.24
CA SER A 476 -8.60 57.29 -13.45
C SER A 476 -7.26 57.57 -14.07
N LEU A 477 -7.23 58.09 -15.29
CA LEU A 477 -5.98 58.38 -15.99
C LEU A 477 -5.82 59.89 -16.15
N LEU A 478 -4.61 60.38 -15.90
CA LEU A 478 -4.23 61.78 -16.05
C LEU A 478 -5.22 62.73 -15.33
N GLY A 479 -5.51 62.45 -14.05
CA GLY A 479 -6.43 63.25 -13.24
C GLY A 479 -7.91 63.10 -13.64
N GLY A 480 -8.29 62.00 -14.30
CA GLY A 480 -9.65 61.74 -14.78
C GLY A 480 -9.97 62.38 -16.13
N THR A 481 -8.95 62.91 -16.82
CA THR A 481 -9.10 63.58 -18.12
C THR A 481 -9.40 62.58 -19.24
N VAL A 482 -8.90 61.35 -19.13
CA VAL A 482 -9.14 60.29 -20.10
C VAL A 482 -10.28 59.40 -19.60
N LYS A 483 -11.38 59.33 -20.36
CA LYS A 483 -12.42 58.33 -20.14
C LYS A 483 -11.91 56.97 -20.58
N THR A 484 -11.99 55.98 -19.71
CA THR A 484 -11.66 54.60 -20.07
C THR A 484 -12.93 53.86 -20.49
N GLY A 485 -12.83 53.06 -21.55
CA GLY A 485 -13.90 52.18 -22.02
C GLY A 485 -13.80 50.77 -21.45
N LEU A 486 -13.10 50.58 -20.32
CA LEU A 486 -12.87 49.27 -19.75
C LEU A 486 -14.20 48.68 -19.26
N ASN A 487 -14.58 47.54 -19.82
CA ASN A 487 -15.70 46.76 -19.34
C ASN A 487 -15.20 45.60 -18.47
N VAL A 488 -15.67 45.54 -17.23
CA VAL A 488 -15.37 44.48 -16.27
C VAL A 488 -15.81 43.12 -16.81
N ASP A 489 -16.92 43.05 -17.55
CA ASP A 489 -17.41 41.82 -18.17
C ASP A 489 -16.41 41.28 -19.21
N THR A 490 -15.68 42.16 -19.90
CA THR A 490 -14.63 41.75 -20.84
C THR A 490 -13.44 41.14 -20.11
N LEU A 491 -13.07 41.68 -18.94
CA LEU A 491 -12.02 41.11 -18.09
C LEU A 491 -12.44 39.73 -17.58
N ILE A 492 -13.66 39.60 -17.05
CA ILE A 492 -14.20 38.33 -16.57
C ILE A 492 -14.25 37.31 -17.71
N GLY A 493 -14.77 37.69 -18.89
CA GLY A 493 -14.83 36.78 -20.04
C GLY A 493 -13.46 36.35 -20.59
N SER A 494 -12.44 37.20 -20.51
CA SER A 494 -11.06 36.85 -20.87
C SER A 494 -10.43 35.89 -19.87
N LEU A 495 -10.65 36.14 -18.58
CA LEU A 495 -10.24 35.27 -17.48
C LEU A 495 -10.91 33.90 -17.59
N GLY A 496 -12.23 33.84 -17.76
CA GLY A 496 -12.98 32.60 -17.92
C GLY A 496 -12.46 31.74 -19.08
N LYS A 497 -12.20 32.35 -20.23
CA LYS A 497 -11.60 31.62 -21.37
C LYS A 497 -10.20 31.10 -21.06
N SER A 498 -9.37 31.91 -20.40
CA SER A 498 -7.99 31.54 -20.06
C SER A 498 -7.96 30.44 -18.99
N LEU A 499 -8.84 30.50 -17.98
CA LEU A 499 -9.05 29.45 -16.99
C LEU A 499 -9.52 28.16 -17.65
N ASN A 500 -10.57 28.21 -18.47
CA ASN A 500 -11.10 27.02 -19.15
C ASN A 500 -10.03 26.34 -20.04
N SER A 501 -9.30 27.14 -20.82
CA SER A 501 -8.23 26.63 -21.67
C SER A 501 -7.04 26.08 -20.88
N SER A 502 -6.67 26.70 -19.76
CA SER A 502 -5.48 26.30 -19.01
C SER A 502 -5.74 25.14 -18.06
N LEU A 503 -6.96 25.02 -17.52
CA LEU A 503 -7.32 23.99 -16.56
C LEU A 503 -7.91 22.74 -17.23
N PHE A 504 -8.86 22.91 -18.15
CA PHE A 504 -9.74 21.82 -18.61
C PHE A 504 -9.57 21.45 -20.09
N SER A 505 -8.62 22.06 -20.81
CA SER A 505 -8.34 21.64 -22.18
C SER A 505 -7.55 20.32 -22.24
N ASN A 506 -7.39 19.77 -23.45
CA ASN A 506 -6.60 18.56 -23.71
C ASN A 506 -5.11 18.69 -23.30
N ASP A 507 -4.61 19.91 -23.15
CA ASP A 507 -3.26 20.19 -22.66
C ASP A 507 -3.27 20.94 -21.32
N GLY A 508 -4.44 20.98 -20.68
CA GLY A 508 -4.64 21.66 -19.41
C GLY A 508 -4.06 20.92 -18.20
N VAL A 509 -4.20 21.56 -17.05
CA VAL A 509 -3.76 21.04 -15.74
C VAL A 509 -4.41 19.70 -15.42
N VAL A 510 -5.72 19.53 -15.61
CA VAL A 510 -6.42 18.26 -15.34
C VAL A 510 -5.88 17.14 -16.21
N THR A 511 -5.67 17.39 -17.51
CA THR A 511 -5.09 16.38 -18.41
C THR A 511 -3.64 16.04 -18.04
N SER A 512 -2.88 17.01 -17.52
CA SER A 512 -1.52 16.79 -17.01
C SER A 512 -1.53 15.91 -15.75
N LEU A 513 -2.51 16.10 -14.87
CA LEU A 513 -2.74 15.23 -13.71
C LEU A 513 -3.06 13.80 -14.17
N VAL A 514 -4.01 13.62 -15.10
CA VAL A 514 -4.36 12.30 -15.65
C VAL A 514 -3.13 11.57 -16.19
N LYS A 515 -2.28 12.27 -16.98
CA LYS A 515 -1.01 11.70 -17.48
C LYS A 515 -0.06 11.32 -16.35
N SER A 516 0.05 12.16 -15.33
CA SER A 516 0.92 11.94 -14.17
C SER A 516 0.44 10.77 -13.31
N LEU A 517 -0.87 10.61 -13.12
CA LEU A 517 -1.46 9.46 -12.42
C LEU A 517 -1.29 8.18 -13.25
N ASN A 518 -1.56 8.19 -14.56
CA ASN A 518 -1.37 7.00 -15.38
C ASN A 518 0.09 6.52 -15.41
N THR A 519 1.04 7.44 -15.60
CA THR A 519 2.47 7.10 -15.68
C THR A 519 3.13 6.87 -14.32
N GLY A 520 2.68 7.58 -13.29
CA GLY A 520 3.26 7.54 -11.95
C GLY A 520 2.59 6.53 -11.02
N LEU A 521 1.28 6.29 -11.17
CA LEU A 521 0.44 5.49 -10.28
C LEU A 521 0.08 4.14 -10.91
N VAL A 522 -0.73 4.16 -11.98
CA VAL A 522 -1.36 2.96 -12.57
C VAL A 522 -0.30 2.06 -13.19
N ASN A 523 0.55 2.58 -14.08
CA ASN A 523 1.55 1.75 -14.75
C ASN A 523 2.52 1.09 -13.77
N PRO A 524 3.11 1.78 -12.79
CA PRO A 524 3.99 1.11 -11.84
C PRO A 524 3.28 0.14 -10.89
N ALA A 525 2.00 0.38 -10.56
CA ALA A 525 1.20 -0.58 -9.78
C ALA A 525 1.01 -1.87 -10.58
N VAL A 526 0.59 -1.76 -11.83
CA VAL A 526 0.46 -2.87 -12.77
C VAL A 526 1.80 -3.59 -12.95
N THR A 527 2.91 -2.87 -13.19
CA THR A 527 4.23 -3.49 -13.32
C THR A 527 4.68 -4.20 -12.05
N GLY A 528 4.46 -3.60 -10.87
CA GLY A 528 4.85 -4.19 -9.59
C GLY A 528 4.02 -5.41 -9.18
N LEU A 529 2.76 -5.49 -9.65
CA LEU A 529 1.83 -6.58 -9.35
C LEU A 529 1.84 -7.70 -10.39
N LEU A 530 2.04 -7.37 -11.68
CA LEU A 530 1.90 -8.28 -12.83
C LEU A 530 3.16 -8.45 -13.70
N GLY A 531 4.25 -7.72 -13.42
CA GLY A 531 5.50 -7.83 -14.19
C GLY A 531 6.30 -9.13 -13.95
N ASP A 532 7.42 -9.30 -14.65
CA ASP A 532 8.25 -10.53 -14.59
C ASP A 532 8.96 -10.78 -13.24
N SER A 533 8.95 -9.79 -12.35
CA SER A 533 9.46 -9.89 -10.97
C SER A 533 8.46 -9.22 -10.04
N SER A 534 7.25 -9.79 -10.02
CA SER A 534 6.09 -9.19 -9.36
C SER A 534 5.45 -10.12 -8.34
N VAL A 535 4.42 -9.60 -7.66
CA VAL A 535 3.61 -10.40 -6.74
C VAL A 535 3.03 -11.63 -7.46
N ALA A 536 2.63 -11.50 -8.73
CA ALA A 536 2.17 -12.63 -9.54
C ALA A 536 3.19 -13.76 -9.57
N THR A 537 4.46 -13.45 -9.86
CA THR A 537 5.54 -14.43 -9.94
C THR A 537 5.74 -15.14 -8.61
N VAL A 538 5.72 -14.40 -7.49
CA VAL A 538 5.88 -14.98 -6.15
C VAL A 538 4.72 -15.91 -5.81
N LEU A 539 3.47 -15.48 -6.04
CA LEU A 539 2.30 -16.28 -5.72
C LEU A 539 2.10 -17.48 -6.65
N HIS A 540 2.56 -17.40 -7.90
CA HIS A 540 2.39 -18.46 -8.90
C HIS A 540 3.53 -19.49 -8.88
N ASP A 541 4.78 -19.03 -8.86
CA ASP A 541 5.93 -19.90 -9.07
C ASP A 541 6.54 -20.40 -7.76
N LEU A 542 6.33 -19.66 -6.66
CA LEU A 542 7.00 -19.96 -5.40
C LEU A 542 6.08 -20.61 -4.39
N VAL A 543 4.81 -20.24 -4.30
CA VAL A 543 3.92 -20.72 -3.23
C VAL A 543 2.82 -21.61 -3.81
N SER A 544 2.74 -22.85 -3.34
CA SER A 544 1.63 -23.77 -3.60
C SER A 544 0.95 -24.09 -2.28
N ILE A 545 -0.38 -24.00 -2.26
CA ILE A 545 -1.23 -24.30 -1.10
C ILE A 545 -2.26 -25.34 -1.56
N LYS A 546 -2.05 -26.59 -1.16
CA LYS A 546 -2.96 -27.69 -1.46
C LYS A 546 -3.75 -28.08 -0.24
N VAL A 547 -5.02 -28.42 -0.45
CA VAL A 547 -5.89 -28.99 0.57
C VAL A 547 -6.35 -30.39 0.19
N ASN A 548 -6.80 -31.14 1.19
CA ASN A 548 -7.27 -32.53 1.02
C ASN A 548 -6.21 -33.41 0.34
N VAL A 549 -4.97 -33.37 0.81
CA VAL A 549 -3.86 -34.05 0.16
C VAL A 549 -3.89 -35.52 0.56
N GLN A 550 -4.45 -36.33 -0.35
CA GLN A 550 -4.57 -37.77 -0.21
C GLN A 550 -3.50 -38.50 -1.02
N GLU A 551 -2.72 -39.33 -0.33
CA GLU A 551 -1.59 -40.05 -0.91
C GLU A 551 -1.59 -41.53 -0.49
N GLN A 552 -1.23 -42.40 -1.44
CA GLN A 552 -0.85 -43.78 -1.15
C GLN A 552 0.66 -43.85 -0.99
N LEU A 553 1.11 -44.35 0.15
CA LEU A 553 2.52 -44.45 0.50
C LEU A 553 2.88 -45.92 0.63
N THR A 554 4.00 -46.37 0.09
CA THR A 554 4.51 -47.71 0.37
C THR A 554 5.64 -47.61 1.38
N SER A 555 5.43 -48.12 2.59
CA SER A 555 6.49 -48.17 3.61
C SER A 555 7.44 -49.33 3.32
N THR A 556 8.74 -49.02 3.29
CA THR A 556 9.83 -50.01 3.19
C THR A 556 10.56 -50.21 4.52
N GLY A 557 10.12 -49.54 5.58
CA GLY A 557 10.74 -49.53 6.90
C GLY A 557 10.38 -50.74 7.77
N ALA A 558 10.34 -50.53 9.09
CA ALA A 558 10.02 -51.57 10.08
C ALA A 558 8.62 -52.17 9.92
N VAL A 559 7.70 -51.41 9.33
CA VAL A 559 6.37 -51.89 8.92
C VAL A 559 6.33 -51.80 7.39
N LYS A 560 6.18 -52.94 6.70
CA LYS A 560 6.16 -52.99 5.22
C LYS A 560 4.74 -53.07 4.68
N GLY A 561 4.44 -52.28 3.65
CA GLY A 561 3.17 -52.37 2.93
C GLY A 561 2.60 -51.00 2.54
N ASP A 562 1.44 -51.03 1.91
CA ASP A 562 0.74 -49.84 1.45
C ASP A 562 0.01 -49.15 2.61
N MET A 563 0.21 -47.85 2.71
CA MET A 563 -0.37 -46.93 3.67
C MET A 563 -1.16 -45.86 2.91
N PHE A 564 -2.08 -45.23 3.62
CA PHE A 564 -2.84 -44.09 3.13
C PHE A 564 -2.62 -42.91 4.06
N SER A 565 -2.36 -41.75 3.47
CA SER A 565 -2.16 -40.49 4.18
C SER A 565 -3.23 -39.48 3.76
N GLU A 566 -3.83 -38.84 4.75
CA GLU A 566 -4.64 -37.63 4.61
C GLU A 566 -3.86 -36.45 5.20
N THR A 567 -3.86 -35.31 4.52
CA THR A 567 -3.24 -34.08 5.00
C THR A 567 -4.15 -32.91 4.69
N ALA A 568 -4.57 -32.18 5.72
CA ALA A 568 -5.55 -31.12 5.57
C ALA A 568 -5.02 -29.99 4.67
N VAL A 569 -3.81 -29.50 4.96
CA VAL A 569 -3.15 -28.45 4.17
C VAL A 569 -1.67 -28.78 3.96
N ARG A 570 -1.21 -28.70 2.72
CA ARG A 570 0.21 -28.75 2.35
C ARG A 570 0.60 -27.41 1.73
N VAL A 571 1.58 -26.75 2.33
CA VAL A 571 2.21 -25.55 1.78
C VAL A 571 3.58 -25.91 1.25
N ALA A 572 3.88 -25.57 0.00
CA ALA A 572 5.19 -25.77 -0.61
C ALA A 572 5.75 -24.44 -1.09
N VAL A 573 7.02 -24.18 -0.79
CA VAL A 573 7.76 -22.99 -1.22
C VAL A 573 8.88 -23.39 -2.19
N GLY A 574 9.01 -22.67 -3.31
CA GLY A 574 10.00 -22.93 -4.36
C GLY A 574 9.83 -24.30 -5.03
N SER A 575 8.59 -24.65 -5.41
CA SER A 575 8.23 -26.00 -5.89
C SER A 575 8.46 -27.14 -4.88
N GLY A 576 8.67 -26.82 -3.60
CA GLY A 576 8.93 -27.78 -2.52
C GLY A 576 10.41 -27.97 -2.18
N ASP A 577 11.32 -27.40 -2.98
CA ASP A 577 12.77 -27.50 -2.76
C ASP A 577 13.27 -26.61 -1.61
N ILE A 578 12.54 -25.53 -1.29
CA ILE A 578 12.91 -24.59 -0.20
C ILE A 578 12.28 -25.03 1.11
N ALA A 579 10.98 -25.31 1.06
CA ALA A 579 10.21 -25.80 2.20
C ALA A 579 8.98 -26.56 1.71
N THR A 580 8.63 -27.61 2.44
CA THR A 580 7.34 -28.28 2.34
C THR A 580 6.81 -28.45 3.76
N LEU A 581 5.64 -27.89 4.04
CA LEU A 581 4.97 -27.96 5.31
C LEU A 581 3.64 -28.71 5.16
N ASN A 582 3.46 -29.77 5.93
CA ASN A 582 2.20 -30.49 6.04
C ASN A 582 1.57 -30.17 7.39
N VAL A 583 0.34 -29.67 7.34
CA VAL A 583 -0.47 -29.34 8.50
C VAL A 583 -1.60 -30.35 8.63
N ALA A 584 -1.73 -30.90 9.84
CA ALA A 584 -2.64 -31.96 10.21
C ALA A 584 -2.55 -33.15 9.25
N ARG A 585 -1.60 -34.05 9.51
CA ARG A 585 -1.39 -35.27 8.75
C ARG A 585 -1.79 -36.50 9.54
N ALA A 586 -2.64 -37.34 8.95
CA ALA A 586 -3.11 -38.60 9.52
C ALA A 586 -2.79 -39.74 8.56
N VAL A 587 -2.16 -40.81 9.06
CA VAL A 587 -1.73 -41.94 8.25
C VAL A 587 -2.21 -43.26 8.84
N VAL A 588 -2.71 -44.13 7.98
CA VAL A 588 -3.22 -45.46 8.32
C VAL A 588 -2.63 -46.51 7.40
N GLY A 589 -2.55 -47.73 7.91
CA GLY A 589 -1.92 -48.85 7.24
C GLY A 589 -0.39 -48.89 7.43
N PRO A 590 0.26 -49.98 7.02
CA PRO A 590 -0.34 -51.09 6.29
C PRO A 590 -1.24 -51.96 7.17
N ASN A 591 -2.36 -52.37 6.58
CA ASN A 591 -3.32 -53.27 7.20
C ASN A 591 -3.28 -54.60 6.44
N VAL A 592 -2.70 -55.63 7.05
CA VAL A 592 -2.39 -56.90 6.35
C VAL A 592 -2.77 -58.11 7.19
N GLN A 593 -3.17 -59.21 6.53
CA GLN A 593 -3.56 -60.46 7.19
C GLN A 593 -2.38 -61.29 7.74
N THR A 594 -1.14 -60.99 7.34
CA THR A 594 0.03 -61.78 7.75
C THR A 594 1.18 -60.89 8.16
N VAL A 595 1.51 -60.90 9.45
CA VAL A 595 2.85 -60.50 9.91
C VAL A 595 3.77 -61.66 9.57
N VAL A 596 4.54 -61.53 8.49
CA VAL A 596 5.73 -62.38 8.34
C VAL A 596 6.73 -61.88 9.37
N ASP A 597 7.09 -62.75 10.33
CA ASP A 597 8.11 -62.46 11.34
C ASP A 597 9.36 -61.89 10.64
N PRO A 598 9.90 -60.72 11.04
CA PRO A 598 11.04 -60.08 10.37
C PRO A 598 12.32 -60.93 10.27
N GLY A 599 12.37 -62.11 10.90
CA GLY A 599 13.41 -63.13 10.71
C GLY A 599 13.15 -64.17 9.60
N CYS A 600 11.91 -64.39 9.16
CA CYS A 600 11.55 -65.52 8.28
C CYS A 600 11.55 -65.08 6.81
N THR A 601 12.48 -65.60 6.01
CA THR A 601 12.64 -65.21 4.59
C THR A 601 11.92 -66.13 3.59
N GLU A 602 11.46 -67.31 4.01
CA GLU A 602 10.69 -68.27 3.17
C GLU A 602 9.60 -69.00 3.98
N ASN A 603 8.44 -69.27 3.35
CA ASN A 603 7.34 -70.04 3.94
C ASN A 603 6.92 -71.16 2.96
N CYS A 604 7.26 -72.41 3.26
CA CYS A 604 7.18 -73.52 2.31
C CYS A 604 5.81 -74.23 2.22
N GLY A 605 4.80 -73.77 2.98
CA GLY A 605 3.47 -74.38 2.97
C GLY A 605 3.42 -75.81 3.53
N PRO A 606 2.22 -76.40 3.63
CA PRO A 606 1.99 -77.62 4.41
C PRO A 606 2.27 -78.95 3.68
N THR A 607 2.65 -78.95 2.39
CA THR A 607 2.58 -80.17 1.55
C THR A 607 3.89 -80.88 1.26
N ASP A 608 5.05 -80.44 1.73
CA ASP A 608 6.27 -81.22 1.54
C ASP A 608 7.32 -80.99 2.65
N PRO A 609 7.36 -81.85 3.69
CA PRO A 609 8.37 -81.76 4.74
C PRO A 609 9.77 -82.24 4.31
N GLU A 610 9.96 -82.66 3.06
CA GLU A 610 11.24 -83.20 2.56
C GLU A 610 11.87 -82.39 1.42
N ASP A 611 11.44 -81.16 1.13
CA ASP A 611 12.16 -80.29 0.19
C ASP A 611 13.54 -79.90 0.77
N PRO A 612 14.66 -80.38 0.21
CA PRO A 612 16.00 -80.13 0.74
C PRO A 612 16.46 -78.67 0.54
N ASN A 613 15.69 -77.84 -0.18
CA ASN A 613 15.94 -76.41 -0.31
C ASN A 613 15.13 -75.56 0.67
N CYS A 614 14.19 -76.13 1.42
CA CYS A 614 13.41 -75.40 2.40
C CYS A 614 14.14 -75.36 3.75
N THR A 615 14.72 -74.20 4.11
CA THR A 615 15.47 -74.05 5.37
C THR A 615 14.62 -73.59 6.56
N GLU A 616 13.41 -73.07 6.35
CA GLU A 616 12.53 -72.58 7.42
C GLU A 616 11.04 -72.68 7.01
N ASN A 617 10.21 -73.36 7.80
CA ASN A 617 8.76 -73.48 7.56
C ASN A 617 8.00 -72.85 8.72
N CYS A 618 7.42 -71.67 8.47
CA CYS A 618 6.79 -70.80 9.48
C CYS A 618 5.26 -71.01 9.59
N GLY A 619 4.71 -72.10 9.03
CA GLY A 619 3.30 -72.46 9.19
C GLY A 619 2.97 -73.01 10.60
N PRO A 620 1.70 -72.97 11.06
CA PRO A 620 1.31 -73.47 12.37
C PRO A 620 1.60 -74.97 12.48
N VAL A 621 2.55 -75.33 13.33
CA VAL A 621 2.92 -76.73 13.57
C VAL A 621 1.81 -77.39 14.38
N THR A 622 0.93 -78.13 13.73
CA THR A 622 -0.02 -79.01 14.42
C THR A 622 0.60 -80.40 14.59
N ASP A 623 1.34 -80.66 15.69
CA ASP A 623 1.33 -81.98 16.36
C ASP A 623 2.14 -82.06 17.69
N PRO A 624 1.97 -83.12 18.53
CA PRO A 624 1.80 -82.97 19.98
C PRO A 624 2.87 -83.75 20.74
N CYS A 625 3.87 -83.08 21.29
CA CYS A 625 4.84 -83.75 22.16
C CYS A 625 4.62 -83.42 23.64
N VAL A 626 3.85 -84.31 24.27
CA VAL A 626 3.84 -84.59 25.71
C VAL A 626 5.16 -85.27 26.08
N GLY A 627 5.93 -84.68 27.00
CA GLY A 627 6.94 -85.41 27.79
C GLY A 627 8.40 -84.96 27.62
N ILE A 628 8.87 -84.24 28.65
CA ILE A 628 10.24 -84.20 29.19
C ILE A 628 11.39 -84.34 28.18
N CYS A 629 11.99 -83.22 27.79
CA CYS A 629 13.41 -83.15 27.42
C CYS A 629 14.06 -82.00 28.18
N LEU A 630 14.98 -82.38 29.07
CA LEU A 630 15.87 -81.54 29.87
C LEU A 630 17.16 -81.32 29.07
N LEU A 631 17.73 -80.11 29.20
CA LEU A 631 19.10 -79.70 28.86
C LEU A 631 19.46 -79.63 27.37
N ASP A 632 19.37 -78.44 26.79
CA ASP A 632 20.55 -77.74 26.28
C ASP A 632 20.26 -76.23 26.12
N LEU A 633 21.08 -75.41 26.78
CA LEU A 633 21.15 -73.96 26.58
C LEU A 633 22.31 -73.69 25.63
N PRO A 634 22.09 -72.90 24.57
CA PRO A 634 23.07 -71.89 24.22
C PRO A 634 22.44 -70.50 24.23
N THR A 635 23.12 -69.65 24.99
CA THR A 635 23.11 -68.19 25.01
C THR A 635 23.20 -67.57 23.62
N TYR A 636 22.16 -66.86 23.15
CA TYR A 636 22.23 -65.69 22.25
C TYR A 636 20.84 -65.03 22.16
N ALA A 637 20.57 -64.03 22.99
CA ALA A 637 19.59 -62.95 22.78
C ALA A 637 19.40 -62.20 24.11
N LEU A 638 20.20 -61.16 24.33
CA LEU A 638 19.95 -60.04 25.24
C LEU A 638 21.17 -59.12 25.16
N ASP A 639 21.24 -58.33 24.09
CA ASP A 639 21.95 -57.06 24.13
C ASP A 639 21.39 -56.17 23.03
N GLY A 640 20.57 -55.21 23.44
CA GLY A 640 19.90 -54.31 22.50
C GLY A 640 18.79 -53.47 23.09
N GLN A 641 18.64 -53.37 24.40
CA GLN A 641 17.80 -52.35 25.04
C GLN A 641 18.17 -52.29 26.52
N LEU A 642 18.99 -51.31 26.91
CA LEU A 642 18.96 -50.64 28.21
C LEU A 642 19.93 -49.44 28.19
N ALA A 643 19.39 -48.29 28.59
CA ALA A 643 20.07 -47.06 29.05
C ALA A 643 20.62 -46.06 28.01
N TYR A 644 19.72 -45.35 27.32
CA TYR A 644 20.00 -44.00 26.76
C TYR A 644 19.41 -42.85 27.58
N THR A 645 19.15 -43.05 28.88
CA THR A 645 18.53 -42.02 29.75
C THR A 645 19.51 -41.28 30.67
N GLY A 646 20.81 -41.58 30.64
CA GLY A 646 21.80 -40.92 31.52
C GLY A 646 22.73 -39.91 30.83
N ALA A 647 23.21 -40.20 29.62
CA ALA A 647 24.25 -39.40 28.97
C ALA A 647 23.71 -38.18 28.20
N GLY A 648 22.49 -38.25 27.67
CA GLY A 648 21.86 -37.18 26.89
C GLY A 648 21.48 -35.96 27.74
N VAL A 649 20.98 -36.18 28.96
CA VAL A 649 20.59 -35.10 29.87
C VAL A 649 21.82 -34.30 30.35
N ALA A 650 22.94 -34.98 30.62
CA ALA A 650 24.17 -34.31 31.04
C ALA A 650 24.80 -33.47 29.90
N THR A 651 24.71 -33.94 28.65
CA THR A 651 25.17 -33.18 27.49
C THR A 651 24.24 -32.01 27.16
N LEU A 652 22.92 -32.17 27.29
CA LEU A 652 21.94 -31.10 27.14
C LEU A 652 22.13 -30.00 28.20
N ILE A 653 22.33 -30.38 29.47
CA ILE A 653 22.60 -29.41 30.55
C ILE A 653 23.93 -28.68 30.32
N ALA A 654 24.98 -29.36 29.84
CA ALA A 654 26.24 -28.72 29.51
C ALA A 654 26.10 -27.71 28.35
N LEU A 655 25.25 -28.00 27.37
CA LEU A 655 24.99 -27.14 26.21
C LEU A 655 24.15 -25.91 26.59
N ILE A 656 23.15 -26.09 27.47
CA ILE A 656 22.35 -24.98 28.03
C ILE A 656 23.21 -24.05 28.89
N VAL A 657 24.12 -24.60 29.73
CA VAL A 657 25.04 -23.79 30.54
C VAL A 657 26.03 -23.02 29.65
N ALA A 658 26.49 -23.61 28.54
CA ALA A 658 27.34 -22.94 27.57
C ALA A 658 26.62 -21.79 26.83
N LEU A 659 25.34 -21.98 26.45
CA LEU A 659 24.53 -20.96 25.81
C LEU A 659 24.17 -19.81 26.76
N LEU A 660 23.87 -20.10 28.03
CA LEU A 660 23.65 -19.06 29.05
C LEU A 660 24.92 -18.25 29.34
N ALA A 661 26.09 -18.90 29.34
CA ALA A 661 27.37 -18.20 29.49
C ALA A 661 27.69 -17.31 28.27
N ALA A 662 27.38 -17.76 27.05
CA ALA A 662 27.51 -16.96 25.84
C ALA A 662 26.54 -15.78 25.82
N GLY A 663 25.27 -15.99 26.18
CA GLY A 663 24.26 -14.94 26.31
C GLY A 663 24.65 -13.87 27.34
N ALA A 664 25.14 -14.29 28.51
CA ALA A 664 25.64 -13.37 29.53
C ALA A 664 26.88 -12.58 29.06
N TYR A 665 27.76 -13.19 28.26
CA TYR A 665 28.91 -12.53 27.65
C TYR A 665 28.47 -11.45 26.63
N PHE A 666 27.52 -11.77 25.75
CA PHE A 666 27.00 -10.81 24.76
C PHE A 666 26.19 -9.69 25.40
N ALA A 667 25.37 -9.98 26.42
CA ALA A 667 24.67 -8.97 27.19
C ALA A 667 25.65 -8.02 27.90
N ARG A 668 26.75 -8.54 28.45
CA ARG A 668 27.82 -7.72 29.06
C ARG A 668 28.54 -6.85 28.03
N GLN A 669 28.83 -7.37 26.84
CA GLN A 669 29.45 -6.59 25.75
C GLN A 669 28.49 -5.52 25.20
N GLY A 670 27.20 -5.82 25.08
CA GLY A 670 26.16 -4.86 24.71
C GLY A 670 26.00 -3.74 25.75
N TYR A 671 26.05 -4.08 27.04
CA TYR A 671 26.02 -3.11 28.13
C TYR A 671 27.26 -2.19 28.13
N LEU A 672 28.46 -2.74 27.89
CA LEU A 672 29.69 -1.95 27.80
C LEU A 672 29.75 -1.04 26.57
N ARG A 673 29.03 -1.38 25.48
CA ARG A 673 28.91 -0.52 24.29
C ARG A 673 27.93 0.64 24.50
N THR A 674 26.85 0.42 25.25
CA THR A 674 25.82 1.44 25.50
C THR A 674 26.15 2.35 26.69
N HIS A 675 27.06 1.93 27.56
CA HIS A 675 27.50 2.69 28.74
C HIS A 675 29.03 2.79 28.79
N PRO A 676 29.67 3.55 27.86
CA PRO A 676 31.10 3.80 27.95
C PRO A 676 31.39 4.51 29.28
N LYS A 677 32.32 3.95 30.06
CA LYS A 677 32.73 4.52 31.35
C LYS A 677 33.16 5.96 31.12
N SER A 678 32.48 6.91 31.76
CA SER A 678 32.95 8.28 31.86
C SER A 678 34.28 8.25 32.60
N GLU A 679 35.36 8.59 31.88
CA GLU A 679 36.67 8.83 32.50
C GLU A 679 36.54 9.99 33.49
N LEU A 680 37.10 9.75 34.68
CA LEU A 680 37.43 10.75 35.69
C LEU A 680 38.96 10.84 35.73
#